data_AF-A0ABD1D4D1-F1
#
_entry.id   AF-A0ABD1D4D1-F1
#
_cell.length_a   1.000
_cell.length_b   1.000
_cell.length_c   1.000
_cell.angle_alpha   90.00
_cell.angle_beta   90.00
_cell.angle_gamma   90.00
#
_symmetry.space_group_name_H-M   'P 1'
#
loop_
_entity.id
_entity.type
_entity.pdbx_description
1 polymer ?
#
loop_
_entity_poly.entity_id
_entity_poly.type
_entity_poly.pdbx_seq_one_letter_code
_entity_poly.pdbx_strand_id
1 'polypeptide(L)'
;MLESEDLQRKRADGLEQVVARLEKIIDQFKASGGPSTTTTATTATSVRVSGGGARTSGSGGTTSQLLERQNERLEDKLSAIREQSILDKQSARTANLALWKVEKELERAKLDASILGRRVEQADERTVRVRKEKEEVEFRAKQTLETLAGREKQIEDLKVDIQQLKDELRRERYTRETADRGRLAEKAELIASTTKLVSLEERLEEAKAKANQANESARSMSSESARLERELGECQEELNDALEANKELEQKLAVVTKNFNMLKGACSITETQLTELEILLEKEQRKNKESQEKIDGLFKQLKEKDGEVSKLRQELHHERTSKTLSESKSSQLLGEYDELRNKFEDLQKQMVQERIEMLNLDTSNLQKVVSNYEHEHHILKEENSKILTDLFLAKEHITKQNNDIKDYKNHINQLNHELDHVKSVLTEQKTFYSERDIKSEATLAQHKKLIDYLQSRVEESAHKKKKTLADKIFGTSGHDRKENVPPPNPIIVENTTSYKKLQDELQKERQRTNQLKEQLLRAKTDMITMQGSIRKSLNNEENEIVKEKRRSSRSPQKPHNKQQQQQPEPPKPQPTGKPHVFDMTLETPSSKNPVQLCSVCDRHILAGHPYWKCTVCARNVHRKCRSGAGEDCRGHDGDLDSLANELVEQGAGAGTSDTESLQDRASLAPSELSTAEEGATTAGGFGVSVEYKTITDDGEETEEGSEGNQYVGELLFKTKRVEPKLTINDVYDVSESVVLLGCENGLYSYNVDTSDLVPIKGITKVKSFSISQQVPKAIIIGNDGEYLYQCDLRHLQSRALAGSCLSPKLDTFVLDLSIANRTHSERWHMVRMMDEIPSQQLTDAIAIAATSSRIVILKFDTTLGRFKPVRGLDTVRPVSSVLFTKHTAIVSSDKFFEIDLTTFGAEEFLDMSDASLRDIRSCTPMAAFKVNSQEFLLCFKEVGIFVDEFGNRSRPDNINWMQEPTDFKYRDSCLFLAHSDCVQVMYVSKSYTKELERKEAAEERRAFINLNAPRLLAFQDFARTCVYVSCEYRGSNEQEIIKLDGYKALQSTSPNGISNSMETLSSLASYPTTVTQSNETLDGLGKAV
;
A
#
# COMPACT_ATOMS: atom_id res chain seq x y z
N MET A 1 16.60 43.13 106.36
CA MET A 1 15.41 43.73 106.99
C MET A 1 14.99 42.96 108.23
N LEU A 2 14.63 41.67 108.12
CA LEU A 2 14.22 40.82 109.27
C LEU A 2 15.05 41.00 110.56
N GLU A 3 16.38 40.95 110.50
CA GLU A 3 17.25 41.14 111.68
C GLU A 3 17.12 42.52 112.37
N SER A 4 16.72 43.56 111.63
CA SER A 4 16.48 44.91 112.16
C SER A 4 15.11 45.03 112.85
N GLU A 5 14.10 44.30 112.36
CA GLU A 5 12.78 44.27 112.99
C GLU A 5 12.86 43.53 114.33
N ASP A 6 13.56 42.39 114.37
CA ASP A 6 13.83 41.66 115.62
C ASP A 6 14.61 42.49 116.64
N LEU A 7 15.54 43.33 116.20
CA LEU A 7 16.31 44.22 117.09
C LEU A 7 15.47 45.40 117.60
N GLN A 8 14.52 45.90 116.79
CA GLN A 8 13.56 46.92 117.23
C GLN A 8 12.49 46.33 118.17
N ARG A 9 12.01 45.12 117.89
CA ARG A 9 11.03 44.40 118.73
C ARG A 9 11.58 44.15 120.13
N LYS A 10 12.80 43.61 120.24
CA LYS A 10 13.52 43.44 121.52
C LYS A 10 13.73 44.75 122.29
N ARG A 11 13.78 45.91 121.61
CA ARG A 11 13.83 47.24 122.27
C ARG A 11 12.45 47.70 122.72
N ALA A 12 11.38 47.39 121.99
CA ALA A 12 10.01 47.65 122.41
C ALA A 12 9.65 46.80 123.64
N ASP A 13 9.89 45.49 123.61
CA ASP A 13 9.66 44.57 124.74
C ASP A 13 10.42 45.03 126.00
N GLY A 14 11.66 45.52 125.82
CA GLY A 14 12.47 46.09 126.90
C GLY A 14 11.94 47.41 127.45
N LEU A 15 11.31 48.24 126.62
CA LEU A 15 10.64 49.47 127.06
C LEU A 15 9.33 49.18 127.79
N GLU A 16 8.54 48.19 127.36
CA GLU A 16 7.34 47.75 128.07
C GLU A 16 7.68 47.23 129.48
N GLN A 17 8.77 46.47 129.65
CA GLN A 17 9.24 46.08 130.99
C GLN A 17 9.66 47.27 131.87
N VAL A 18 10.18 48.35 131.30
CA VAL A 18 10.51 49.58 132.03
C VAL A 18 9.25 50.34 132.41
N VAL A 19 8.27 50.46 131.50
CA VAL A 19 6.96 51.08 131.79
C VAL A 19 6.24 50.30 132.89
N ALA A 20 6.12 48.98 132.78
CA ALA A 20 5.49 48.13 133.80
C ALA A 20 6.20 48.20 135.17
N ARG A 21 7.53 48.43 135.20
CA ARG A 21 8.26 48.73 136.45
C ARG A 21 7.90 50.10 137.01
N LEU A 22 7.81 51.13 136.17
CA LEU A 22 7.46 52.49 136.60
C LEU A 22 6.01 52.58 137.07
N GLU A 23 5.06 51.94 136.40
CA GLU A 23 3.67 51.81 136.84
C GLU A 23 3.58 51.10 138.20
N LYS A 24 4.31 49.98 138.37
CA LYS A 24 4.37 49.25 139.65
C LYS A 24 4.98 50.07 140.79
N ILE A 25 5.94 50.96 140.49
CA ILE A 25 6.50 51.92 141.46
C ILE A 25 5.49 53.02 141.78
N ILE A 26 4.80 53.56 140.76
CA ILE A 26 3.76 54.58 140.92
C ILE A 26 2.60 54.05 141.79
N ASP A 27 2.18 52.80 141.61
CA ASP A 27 1.12 52.19 142.41
C ASP A 27 1.59 51.82 143.82
N GLN A 28 2.87 51.46 144.01
CA GLN A 28 3.47 51.36 145.35
C GLN A 28 3.46 52.72 146.10
N PHE A 29 3.69 53.83 145.40
CA PHE A 29 3.59 55.17 146.00
C PHE A 29 2.16 55.67 146.24
N LYS A 30 1.14 55.11 145.59
CA LYS A 30 -0.28 55.42 145.85
C LYS A 30 -0.88 54.63 147.01
N ALA A 31 -0.23 53.56 147.48
CA ALA A 31 -0.82 52.60 148.40
C ALA A 31 -0.85 53.02 149.90
N SER A 32 -0.38 54.23 150.25
CA SER A 32 -0.27 54.69 151.64
C SER A 32 -0.96 56.04 151.89
N GLY A 33 -2.30 56.03 151.96
CA GLY A 33 -3.09 57.19 152.40
C GLY A 33 -4.46 57.29 151.72
N GLY A 34 -5.50 56.74 152.37
CA GLY A 34 -6.91 56.97 152.03
C GLY A 34 -7.72 57.34 153.28
N PRO A 35 -9.07 57.31 153.26
CA PRO A 35 -9.95 56.92 152.14
C PRO A 35 -11.12 57.91 151.90
N SER A 36 -12.10 57.48 151.08
CA SER A 36 -13.52 57.93 151.02
C SER A 36 -13.83 59.31 150.41
N THR A 37 -14.91 59.51 149.62
CA THR A 37 -15.82 58.58 148.90
C THR A 37 -16.66 59.37 147.85
N THR A 38 -16.89 58.79 146.65
CA THR A 38 -18.10 58.93 145.77
C THR A 38 -18.51 60.34 145.25
N THR A 39 -19.13 60.56 144.07
CA THR A 39 -19.72 59.65 143.05
C THR A 39 -19.80 60.33 141.66
N THR A 40 -19.79 59.52 140.59
CA THR A 40 -20.41 59.72 139.24
C THR A 40 -20.59 61.13 138.61
N ALA A 41 -19.74 61.38 137.59
CA ALA A 41 -20.10 61.46 136.15
C ALA A 41 -20.92 62.63 135.52
N THR A 42 -20.78 62.67 134.18
CA THR A 42 -21.69 63.21 133.13
C THR A 42 -21.52 64.64 132.59
N THR A 43 -21.31 64.71 131.27
CA THR A 43 -21.72 65.76 130.29
C THR A 43 -21.40 67.25 130.49
N ALA A 44 -20.38 67.70 129.74
CA ALA A 44 -20.50 68.58 128.55
C ALA A 44 -20.88 70.08 128.67
N THR A 45 -20.35 70.83 127.68
CA THR A 45 -20.92 72.07 127.07
C THR A 45 -20.50 73.43 127.65
N SER A 46 -19.68 74.16 126.86
CA SER A 46 -19.84 75.60 126.52
C SER A 46 -19.30 76.74 127.42
N VAL A 47 -18.28 77.43 126.87
CA VAL A 47 -18.20 78.91 126.69
C VAL A 47 -17.79 79.86 127.86
N ARG A 48 -16.52 80.32 127.73
CA ARG A 48 -16.01 81.72 127.78
C ARG A 48 -15.91 82.55 129.09
N VAL A 49 -14.75 83.24 129.14
CA VAL A 49 -14.52 84.67 129.48
C VAL A 49 -14.35 85.07 130.97
N SER A 50 -13.07 85.20 131.34
CA SER A 50 -12.40 86.37 131.96
C SER A 50 -12.85 86.93 133.32
N GLY A 51 -11.88 87.38 134.15
CA GLY A 51 -12.27 88.27 135.26
C GLY A 51 -11.27 88.86 136.27
N GLY A 52 -9.95 88.66 136.22
CA GLY A 52 -8.92 89.57 136.79
C GLY A 52 -8.86 89.95 138.29
N GLY A 53 -7.70 89.69 138.92
CA GLY A 53 -7.16 90.47 140.06
C GLY A 53 -7.63 90.09 141.48
N ALA A 54 -7.01 90.60 142.56
CA ALA A 54 -5.68 91.22 142.73
C ALA A 54 -5.31 91.41 144.22
N ARG A 55 -3.99 91.42 144.55
CA ARG A 55 -3.37 91.99 145.80
C ARG A 55 -3.72 91.27 147.13
N THR A 56 -3.03 91.43 148.29
CA THR A 56 -1.92 92.32 148.72
C THR A 56 -1.10 91.69 149.89
N SER A 57 0.18 92.10 150.07
CA SER A 57 0.98 92.18 151.34
C SER A 57 1.09 91.00 152.35
N GLY A 58 2.22 90.78 153.05
CA GLY A 58 3.57 91.38 152.93
C GLY A 58 4.42 91.38 154.24
N SER A 59 5.75 91.42 154.07
CA SER A 59 6.81 91.77 155.04
C SER A 59 7.24 90.78 156.15
N GLY A 60 8.57 90.68 156.36
CA GLY A 60 9.25 90.15 157.55
C GLY A 60 9.58 88.65 157.55
N GLY A 61 10.84 88.20 157.58
CA GLY A 61 12.12 88.91 157.54
C GLY A 61 13.32 87.96 157.74
N THR A 62 14.53 88.44 157.42
CA THR A 62 15.88 87.85 157.67
C THR A 62 16.25 86.44 157.15
N THR A 63 15.33 85.52 156.87
CA THR A 63 15.67 84.27 156.12
C THR A 63 15.77 84.47 154.61
N SER A 64 15.15 85.54 154.10
CA SER A 64 14.98 85.81 152.66
C SER A 64 16.29 85.78 151.87
N GLN A 65 17.34 86.49 152.30
CA GLN A 65 18.54 86.74 151.49
C GLN A 65 19.40 85.49 151.20
N LEU A 66 19.28 84.43 152.00
CA LEU A 66 19.95 83.16 151.71
C LEU A 66 19.14 82.31 150.71
N LEU A 67 17.81 82.33 150.85
CA LEU A 67 16.87 81.69 149.92
C LEU A 67 16.89 82.38 148.55
N GLU A 68 16.99 83.71 148.51
CA GLU A 68 17.04 84.54 147.30
C GLU A 68 18.21 84.16 146.39
N ARG A 69 19.42 83.98 146.95
CA ARG A 69 20.60 83.45 146.23
C ARG A 69 20.50 81.97 145.86
N GLN A 70 19.65 81.18 146.52
CA GLN A 70 19.34 79.82 146.08
C GLN A 70 18.30 79.83 144.95
N ASN A 71 17.32 80.74 145.00
CA ASN A 71 16.31 80.95 143.96
C ASN A 71 16.96 81.42 142.66
N GLU A 72 17.82 82.44 142.70
CA GLU A 72 18.61 82.94 141.56
C GLU A 72 19.35 81.79 140.85
N ARG A 73 20.09 80.96 141.61
CA ARG A 73 20.78 79.76 141.10
C ARG A 73 19.86 78.63 140.63
N LEU A 74 18.60 78.59 141.05
CA LEU A 74 17.58 77.65 140.57
C LEU A 74 16.85 78.19 139.33
N GLU A 75 16.70 79.50 139.22
CA GLU A 75 16.13 80.22 138.08
C GLU A 75 17.12 80.24 136.90
N ASP A 76 18.42 80.40 137.15
CA ASP A 76 19.50 80.15 136.18
C ASP A 76 19.42 78.72 135.63
N LYS A 77 19.35 77.72 136.53
CA LYS A 77 19.24 76.31 136.16
C LYS A 77 17.95 76.00 135.39
N LEU A 78 16.82 76.57 135.81
CA LEU A 78 15.55 76.46 135.10
C LEU A 78 15.63 77.12 133.71
N SER A 79 16.35 78.22 133.58
CA SER A 79 16.55 78.91 132.31
C SER A 79 17.45 78.11 131.37
N ALA A 80 18.58 77.58 131.85
CA ALA A 80 19.43 76.66 131.10
C ALA A 80 18.70 75.37 130.70
N ILE A 81 17.85 74.80 131.56
CA ILE A 81 17.02 73.63 131.25
C ILE A 81 15.93 73.99 130.21
N ARG A 82 15.36 75.19 130.26
CA ARG A 82 14.40 75.69 129.25
C ARG A 82 15.09 75.88 127.89
N GLU A 83 16.28 76.48 127.87
CA GLU A 83 17.10 76.68 126.68
C GLU A 83 17.53 75.35 126.06
N GLN A 84 18.07 74.42 126.86
CA GLN A 84 18.37 73.06 126.42
C GLN A 84 17.10 72.37 125.87
N SER A 85 15.95 72.49 126.54
CA SER A 85 14.69 71.93 126.04
C SER A 85 14.21 72.58 124.73
N ILE A 86 14.59 73.81 124.43
CA ILE A 86 14.32 74.47 123.13
C ILE A 86 15.30 73.94 122.06
N LEU A 87 16.59 73.82 122.38
CA LEU A 87 17.61 73.25 121.51
C LEU A 87 17.30 71.78 121.16
N ASP A 88 16.90 70.97 122.14
CA ASP A 88 16.49 69.57 121.96
C ASP A 88 15.25 69.47 121.07
N LYS A 89 14.26 70.36 121.26
CA LYS A 89 13.07 70.43 120.39
C LYS A 89 13.41 70.90 118.98
N GLN A 90 14.40 71.78 118.81
CA GLN A 90 14.87 72.23 117.50
C GLN A 90 15.65 71.11 116.79
N SER A 91 16.51 70.38 117.52
CA SER A 91 17.22 69.19 117.07
C SER A 91 16.27 68.05 116.67
N ALA A 92 15.26 67.76 117.49
CA ALA A 92 14.21 66.79 117.16
C ALA A 92 13.40 67.20 115.91
N ARG A 93 13.14 68.50 115.72
CA ARG A 93 12.47 69.01 114.51
C ARG A 93 13.34 68.88 113.26
N THR A 94 14.63 69.18 113.32
CA THR A 94 15.54 69.02 112.17
C THR A 94 15.80 67.54 111.87
N ALA A 95 15.92 66.69 112.90
CA ALA A 95 16.03 65.24 112.75
C ALA A 95 14.76 64.63 112.11
N ASN A 96 13.57 64.99 112.57
CA ASN A 96 12.31 64.51 111.97
C ASN A 96 12.12 65.01 110.53
N LEU A 97 12.54 66.25 110.23
CA LEU A 97 12.54 66.78 108.87
C LEU A 97 13.54 66.05 107.95
N ALA A 98 14.68 65.62 108.48
CA ALA A 98 15.67 64.82 107.77
C ALA A 98 15.18 63.38 107.54
N LEU A 99 14.58 62.75 108.56
CA LEU A 99 13.95 61.43 108.47
C LEU A 99 12.88 61.44 107.36
N TRP A 100 11.95 62.38 107.39
CA TRP A 100 10.88 62.50 106.38
C TRP A 100 11.40 62.70 104.95
N LYS A 101 12.52 63.42 104.78
CA LYS A 101 13.18 63.53 103.47
C LYS A 101 13.71 62.18 102.99
N VAL A 102 14.43 61.46 103.87
CA VAL A 102 14.99 60.13 103.56
C VAL A 102 13.88 59.10 103.32
N GLU A 103 12.79 59.13 104.08
CA GLU A 103 11.61 58.30 103.85
C GLU A 103 10.98 58.57 102.48
N LYS A 104 10.81 59.84 102.11
CA LYS A 104 10.27 60.25 100.81
C LYS A 104 11.21 59.95 99.64
N GLU A 105 12.52 59.98 99.86
CA GLU A 105 13.54 59.54 98.90
C GLU A 105 13.56 58.01 98.76
N LEU A 106 13.34 57.27 99.85
CA LEU A 106 13.17 55.82 99.85
C LEU A 106 11.87 55.39 99.15
N GLU A 107 10.76 56.11 99.32
CA GLU A 107 9.52 55.88 98.56
C GLU A 107 9.71 56.08 97.05
N ARG A 108 10.41 57.15 96.65
CA ARG A 108 10.81 57.39 95.25
C ARG A 108 11.67 56.25 94.72
N ALA A 109 12.74 55.89 95.44
CA ALA A 109 13.64 54.81 95.05
C ALA A 109 12.92 53.44 94.94
N LYS A 110 11.95 53.15 95.80
CA LYS A 110 11.08 51.96 95.70
C LYS A 110 10.21 51.98 94.44
N LEU A 111 9.63 53.13 94.10
CA LEU A 111 8.82 53.32 92.90
C LEU A 111 9.67 53.18 91.62
N ASP A 112 10.84 53.82 91.59
CA ASP A 112 11.80 53.71 90.48
C ASP A 112 12.30 52.27 90.33
N ALA A 113 12.61 51.57 91.42
CA ALA A 113 12.97 50.14 91.39
C ALA A 113 11.83 49.26 90.86
N SER A 114 10.57 49.56 91.16
CA SER A 114 9.40 48.85 90.60
C SER A 114 9.25 49.10 89.10
N ILE A 115 9.46 50.34 88.63
CA ILE A 115 9.44 50.69 87.20
C ILE A 115 10.60 50.01 86.46
N LEU A 116 11.80 50.01 87.02
CA LEU A 116 12.97 49.34 86.46
C LEU A 116 12.78 47.81 86.42
N GLY A 117 12.21 47.20 87.47
CA GLY A 117 11.89 45.77 87.50
C GLY A 117 10.99 45.35 86.33
N ARG A 118 9.87 46.07 86.11
CA ARG A 118 8.97 45.82 84.96
C ARG A 118 9.66 46.04 83.61
N ARG A 119 10.61 46.97 83.52
CA ARG A 119 11.39 47.21 82.29
C ARG A 119 12.42 46.12 82.01
N VAL A 120 12.99 45.50 83.05
CA VAL A 120 13.86 44.32 82.92
C VAL A 120 13.04 43.10 82.50
N GLU A 121 11.91 42.84 83.17
CA GLU A 121 10.98 41.75 82.84
C GLU A 121 10.52 41.83 81.36
N GLN A 122 10.08 43.01 80.90
CA GLN A 122 9.74 43.24 79.50
C GLN A 122 10.92 43.16 78.51
N ALA A 123 12.17 43.29 78.97
CA ALA A 123 13.36 43.09 78.15
C ALA A 123 13.75 41.61 78.07
N ASP A 124 13.63 40.87 79.17
CA ASP A 124 13.85 39.43 79.23
C ASP A 124 12.82 38.67 78.39
N GLU A 125 11.54 39.04 78.44
CA GLU A 125 10.50 38.49 77.55
C GLU A 125 10.85 38.66 76.06
N ARG A 126 11.36 39.83 75.67
CA ARG A 126 11.79 40.11 74.29
C ARG A 126 13.03 39.29 73.93
N THR A 127 13.99 39.18 74.84
CA THR A 127 15.22 38.39 74.66
C THR A 127 14.92 36.90 74.54
N VAL A 128 13.97 36.37 75.31
CA VAL A 128 13.48 34.99 75.19
C VAL A 128 12.75 34.77 73.86
N ARG A 129 11.94 35.73 73.41
CA ARG A 129 11.25 35.66 72.12
C ARG A 129 12.23 35.63 70.94
N VAL A 130 13.15 36.60 70.89
CA VAL A 130 14.20 36.69 69.85
C VAL A 130 15.10 35.45 69.88
N ARG A 131 15.35 34.84 71.04
CA ARG A 131 16.10 33.58 71.14
C ARG A 131 15.36 32.43 70.45
N LYS A 132 14.04 32.27 70.68
CA LYS A 132 13.23 31.26 69.98
C LYS A 132 13.14 31.51 68.49
N GLU A 133 12.89 32.75 68.08
CA GLU A 133 12.88 33.16 66.66
C GLU A 133 14.22 32.84 65.98
N LYS A 134 15.34 33.07 66.67
CA LYS A 134 16.68 32.67 66.21
C LYS A 134 16.81 31.15 66.09
N GLU A 135 16.43 30.39 67.10
CA GLU A 135 16.50 28.91 67.10
C GLU A 135 15.67 28.30 65.95
N GLU A 136 14.47 28.85 65.68
CA GLU A 136 13.66 28.46 64.53
C GLU A 136 14.32 28.81 63.18
N VAL A 137 14.92 29.98 63.05
CA VAL A 137 15.63 30.38 61.82
C VAL A 137 16.88 29.53 61.60
N GLU A 138 17.65 29.21 62.65
CA GLU A 138 18.80 28.29 62.57
C GLU A 138 18.37 26.87 62.18
N PHE A 139 17.22 26.38 62.66
CA PHE A 139 16.67 25.08 62.25
C PHE A 139 16.25 25.09 60.78
N ARG A 140 15.47 26.09 60.34
CA ARG A 140 15.05 26.23 58.93
C ARG A 140 16.25 26.38 58.00
N ALA A 141 17.29 27.10 58.40
CA ALA A 141 18.53 27.25 57.63
C ALA A 141 19.30 25.94 57.46
N LYS A 142 19.37 25.09 58.50
CA LYS A 142 19.96 23.74 58.39
C LYS A 142 19.16 22.87 57.42
N GLN A 143 17.83 22.88 57.53
CA GLN A 143 16.97 22.13 56.63
C GLN A 143 17.14 22.58 55.16
N THR A 144 17.24 23.90 54.90
CA THR A 144 17.50 24.37 53.52
C THR A 144 18.87 23.95 53.02
N LEU A 145 19.93 24.02 53.84
CA LEU A 145 21.28 23.55 53.48
C LEU A 145 21.30 22.04 53.15
N GLU A 146 20.60 21.21 53.91
CA GLU A 146 20.46 19.78 53.62
C GLU A 146 19.75 19.54 52.27
N THR A 147 18.67 20.29 51.97
CA THR A 147 17.99 20.19 50.67
C THR A 147 18.82 20.74 49.50
N LEU A 148 19.71 21.71 49.75
CA LEU A 148 20.65 22.23 48.75
C LEU A 148 21.73 21.19 48.44
N ALA A 149 22.38 20.62 49.47
CA ALA A 149 23.38 19.56 49.28
C ALA A 149 22.79 18.33 48.55
N GLY A 150 21.53 17.96 48.84
CA GLY A 150 20.83 16.92 48.11
C GLY A 150 20.63 17.24 46.62
N ARG A 151 20.30 18.49 46.28
CA ARG A 151 20.17 18.97 44.90
C ARG A 151 21.51 19.11 44.19
N GLU A 152 22.54 19.58 44.87
CA GLU A 152 23.91 19.66 44.34
C GLU A 152 24.44 18.28 43.98
N LYS A 153 24.18 17.26 44.80
CA LYS A 153 24.48 15.87 44.45
C LYS A 153 23.72 15.42 43.20
N GLN A 154 22.40 15.64 43.14
CA GLN A 154 21.60 15.28 41.95
C GLN A 154 22.10 15.99 40.68
N ILE A 155 22.56 17.23 40.79
CA ILE A 155 23.17 17.99 39.69
C ILE A 155 24.50 17.35 39.25
N GLU A 156 25.31 16.83 40.17
CA GLU A 156 26.57 16.15 39.83
C GLU A 156 26.33 14.77 39.22
N ASP A 157 25.41 13.98 39.78
CA ASP A 157 24.97 12.70 39.23
C ASP A 157 24.47 12.90 37.77
N LEU A 158 23.63 13.91 37.52
CA LEU A 158 23.15 14.26 36.17
C LEU A 158 24.24 14.77 35.21
N LYS A 159 25.31 15.44 35.69
CA LYS A 159 26.45 15.80 34.82
C LYS A 159 27.19 14.57 34.34
N VAL A 160 27.35 13.57 35.21
CA VAL A 160 27.99 12.29 34.87
C VAL A 160 27.18 11.55 33.82
N ASP A 161 25.86 11.45 33.98
CA ASP A 161 24.95 10.86 32.99
C ASP A 161 25.01 11.59 31.64
N ILE A 162 24.95 12.93 31.66
CA ILE A 162 25.09 13.77 30.46
C ILE A 162 26.44 13.55 29.76
N GLN A 163 27.52 13.26 30.50
CA GLN A 163 28.82 12.96 29.90
C GLN A 163 28.88 11.54 29.31
N GLN A 164 28.31 10.55 29.97
CA GLN A 164 28.19 9.19 29.42
C GLN A 164 27.39 9.19 28.11
N LEU A 165 26.22 9.84 28.08
CA LEU A 165 25.38 9.98 26.89
C LEU A 165 26.10 10.72 25.74
N LYS A 166 26.95 11.72 26.04
CA LYS A 166 27.79 12.38 25.02
C LYS A 166 28.83 11.43 24.42
N ASP A 167 29.39 10.53 25.21
CA ASP A 167 30.40 9.56 24.77
C ASP A 167 29.77 8.34 24.07
N GLU A 168 28.52 8.00 24.38
CA GLU A 168 27.69 7.10 23.57
C GLU A 168 27.39 7.70 22.20
N LEU A 169 26.84 8.92 22.16
CA LEU A 169 26.53 9.63 20.92
C LEU A 169 27.77 10.01 20.08
N ARG A 170 28.98 9.91 20.64
CA ARG A 170 30.26 9.95 19.90
C ARG A 170 30.59 8.60 19.29
N ARG A 171 30.46 7.50 20.05
CA ARG A 171 30.68 6.13 19.57
C ARG A 171 29.70 5.77 18.46
N GLU A 172 28.41 6.07 18.63
CA GLU A 172 27.38 5.84 17.61
C GLU A 172 27.67 6.59 16.30
N ARG A 173 28.06 7.86 16.40
CA ARG A 173 28.46 8.67 15.22
C ARG A 173 29.67 8.09 14.51
N TYR A 174 30.68 7.62 15.26
CA TYR A 174 31.84 6.94 14.65
C TYR A 174 31.43 5.65 13.94
N THR A 175 30.58 4.80 14.56
CA THR A 175 30.10 3.56 13.92
C THR A 175 29.19 3.82 12.71
N ARG A 176 28.41 4.91 12.73
CA ARG A 176 27.62 5.33 11.59
C ARG A 176 28.52 5.83 10.46
N GLU A 177 29.52 6.66 10.76
CA GLU A 177 30.47 7.16 9.75
C GLU A 177 31.27 6.03 9.10
N THR A 178 31.69 5.02 9.85
CA THR A 178 32.39 3.85 9.26
C THR A 178 31.47 2.97 8.43
N ALA A 179 30.20 2.79 8.84
CA ALA A 179 29.20 2.09 8.03
C ALA A 179 28.81 2.87 6.75
N ASP A 180 28.64 4.19 6.85
CA ASP A 180 28.37 5.07 5.71
C ASP A 180 29.53 5.05 4.70
N ARG A 181 30.78 5.03 5.21
CA ARG A 181 31.99 4.88 4.38
C ARG A 181 32.09 3.49 3.72
N GLY A 182 31.67 2.43 4.40
CA GLY A 182 31.56 1.08 3.82
C GLY A 182 30.56 1.03 2.68
N ARG A 183 29.33 1.50 2.92
CA ARG A 183 28.26 1.57 1.90
C ARG A 183 28.65 2.46 0.70
N LEU A 184 29.44 3.51 0.92
CA LEU A 184 29.95 4.35 -0.17
C LEU A 184 31.00 3.62 -1.03
N ALA A 185 31.84 2.76 -0.44
CA ALA A 185 32.78 1.92 -1.17
C ALA A 185 32.06 0.84 -1.99
N GLU A 186 31.07 0.15 -1.39
CA GLU A 186 30.20 -0.80 -2.07
C GLU A 186 29.45 -0.14 -3.25
N LYS A 187 28.91 1.07 -3.06
CA LYS A 187 28.26 1.84 -4.12
C LYS A 187 29.24 2.22 -5.25
N ALA A 188 30.51 2.51 -4.93
CA ALA A 188 31.52 2.79 -5.95
C ALA A 188 31.88 1.54 -6.78
N GLU A 189 31.96 0.36 -6.16
CA GLU A 189 32.17 -0.92 -6.86
C GLU A 189 30.97 -1.30 -7.75
N LEU A 190 29.74 -1.04 -7.30
CA LEU A 190 28.53 -1.18 -8.10
C LEU A 190 28.51 -0.22 -9.31
N ILE A 191 28.88 1.05 -9.13
CA ILE A 191 28.97 2.03 -10.25
C ILE A 191 30.03 1.59 -11.27
N ALA A 192 31.19 1.11 -10.82
CA ALA A 192 32.23 0.57 -11.72
C ALA A 192 31.74 -0.68 -12.48
N SER A 193 30.95 -1.53 -11.82
CA SER A 193 30.34 -2.73 -12.43
C SER A 193 29.26 -2.38 -13.44
N THR A 194 28.39 -1.41 -13.14
CA THR A 194 27.34 -0.91 -14.06
C THR A 194 27.96 -0.25 -15.29
N THR A 195 29.00 0.58 -15.10
CA THR A 195 29.77 1.17 -16.21
C THR A 195 30.37 0.09 -17.11
N LYS A 196 30.85 -1.01 -16.53
CA LYS A 196 31.35 -2.17 -17.27
C LYS A 196 30.24 -2.89 -18.04
N LEU A 197 29.04 -3.07 -17.46
CA LEU A 197 27.88 -3.67 -18.14
C LEU A 197 27.47 -2.85 -19.37
N VAL A 198 27.29 -1.53 -19.23
CA VAL A 198 26.96 -0.64 -20.36
C VAL A 198 28.00 -0.74 -21.49
N SER A 199 29.30 -0.81 -21.17
CA SER A 199 30.35 -1.01 -22.18
C SER A 199 30.37 -2.39 -22.85
N LEU A 200 29.71 -3.39 -22.26
CA LEU A 200 29.50 -4.71 -22.87
C LEU A 200 28.22 -4.75 -23.71
N GLU A 201 27.17 -4.03 -23.30
CA GLU A 201 25.92 -3.87 -24.05
C GLU A 201 26.13 -3.07 -25.34
N GLU A 202 26.87 -1.96 -25.30
CA GLU A 202 27.26 -1.19 -26.50
C GLU A 202 28.01 -2.07 -27.50
N ARG A 203 28.94 -2.90 -27.02
CA ARG A 203 29.69 -3.87 -27.84
C ARG A 203 28.82 -5.02 -28.36
N LEU A 204 27.81 -5.43 -27.60
CA LEU A 204 26.84 -6.44 -28.04
C LEU A 204 25.96 -5.89 -29.15
N GLU A 205 25.49 -4.65 -29.04
CA GLU A 205 24.67 -4.00 -30.06
C GLU A 205 25.48 -3.69 -31.33
N GLU A 206 26.74 -3.25 -31.20
CA GLU A 206 27.67 -3.12 -32.33
C GLU A 206 27.90 -4.47 -33.03
N ALA A 207 27.98 -5.58 -32.29
CA ALA A 207 28.09 -6.92 -32.85
C ALA A 207 26.80 -7.39 -33.54
N LYS A 208 25.61 -7.10 -32.99
CA LYS A 208 24.32 -7.36 -33.64
C LYS A 208 24.19 -6.57 -34.95
N ALA A 209 24.55 -5.28 -34.95
CA ALA A 209 24.51 -4.44 -36.14
C ALA A 209 25.39 -5.01 -37.27
N LYS A 210 26.63 -5.42 -36.94
CA LYS A 210 27.53 -6.10 -37.88
C LYS A 210 26.97 -7.45 -38.37
N ALA A 211 26.34 -8.23 -37.50
CA ALA A 211 25.70 -9.48 -37.88
C ALA A 211 24.50 -9.29 -38.81
N ASN A 212 23.66 -8.28 -38.57
CA ASN A 212 22.54 -7.91 -39.44
C ASN A 212 23.03 -7.45 -40.82
N GLN A 213 24.02 -6.55 -40.86
CA GLN A 213 24.64 -6.09 -42.11
C GLN A 213 25.26 -7.24 -42.93
N ALA A 214 25.90 -8.21 -42.26
CA ALA A 214 26.42 -9.41 -42.90
C ALA A 214 25.31 -10.34 -43.43
N ASN A 215 24.19 -10.45 -42.72
CA ASN A 215 23.03 -11.24 -43.12
C ASN A 215 22.29 -10.60 -44.32
N GLU A 216 22.14 -9.28 -44.35
CA GLU A 216 21.62 -8.53 -45.50
C GLU A 216 22.54 -8.68 -46.73
N SER A 217 23.86 -8.59 -46.53
CA SER A 217 24.85 -8.84 -47.59
C SER A 217 24.72 -10.27 -48.13
N ALA A 218 24.59 -11.27 -47.26
CA ALA A 218 24.40 -12.67 -47.65
C ALA A 218 23.08 -12.90 -48.40
N ARG A 219 21.98 -12.25 -48.00
CA ARG A 219 20.70 -12.26 -48.72
C ARG A 219 20.82 -11.65 -50.11
N SER A 220 21.53 -10.53 -50.25
CA SER A 220 21.79 -9.89 -51.55
C SER A 220 22.58 -10.83 -52.47
N MET A 221 23.71 -11.38 -51.99
CA MET A 221 24.51 -12.36 -52.75
C MET A 221 23.73 -13.63 -53.09
N SER A 222 22.84 -14.11 -52.21
CA SER A 222 21.97 -15.25 -52.49
C SER A 222 20.89 -14.93 -53.53
N SER A 223 20.41 -13.69 -53.59
CA SER A 223 19.45 -13.24 -54.60
C SER A 223 20.12 -13.09 -55.97
N GLU A 224 21.35 -12.56 -56.00
CA GLU A 224 22.13 -12.50 -57.24
C GLU A 224 22.55 -13.89 -57.73
N SER A 225 22.99 -14.78 -56.83
CA SER A 225 23.26 -16.19 -57.17
C SER A 225 22.01 -16.89 -57.74
N ALA A 226 20.81 -16.60 -57.22
CA ALA A 226 19.55 -17.13 -57.74
C ALA A 226 19.05 -16.42 -59.02
N ARG A 227 19.63 -15.28 -59.39
CA ARG A 227 19.47 -14.62 -60.70
C ARG A 227 20.37 -15.31 -61.74
N LEU A 228 21.65 -15.47 -61.40
CA LEU A 228 22.66 -16.15 -62.21
C LEU A 228 22.33 -17.65 -62.43
N GLU A 229 21.78 -18.36 -61.44
CA GLU A 229 21.31 -19.75 -61.62
C GLU A 229 20.15 -19.85 -62.63
N ARG A 230 19.33 -18.79 -62.81
CA ARG A 230 18.29 -18.75 -63.85
C ARG A 230 18.83 -18.32 -65.21
N GLU A 231 19.63 -17.26 -65.27
CA GLU A 231 20.32 -16.84 -66.51
C GLU A 231 21.14 -17.99 -67.11
N LEU A 232 21.78 -18.82 -66.27
CA LEU A 232 22.47 -20.04 -66.71
C LEU A 232 21.51 -21.14 -67.21
N GLY A 233 20.33 -21.27 -66.62
CA GLY A 233 19.30 -22.23 -67.05
C GLY A 233 18.67 -21.82 -68.38
N GLU A 234 18.29 -20.55 -68.52
CA GLU A 234 17.78 -19.91 -69.73
C GLU A 234 18.78 -20.14 -70.90
N CYS A 235 20.08 -19.83 -70.70
CA CYS A 235 21.12 -20.13 -71.71
C CYS A 235 21.40 -21.63 -71.94
N GLN A 236 21.02 -22.53 -71.02
CA GLN A 236 21.11 -23.99 -71.23
C GLN A 236 19.94 -24.52 -72.06
N GLU A 237 18.74 -23.96 -71.88
CA GLU A 237 17.58 -24.24 -72.71
C GLU A 237 17.82 -23.74 -74.15
N GLU A 238 18.28 -22.50 -74.33
CA GLU A 238 18.71 -21.97 -75.65
C GLU A 238 19.77 -22.85 -76.33
N LEU A 239 20.75 -23.36 -75.57
CA LEU A 239 21.79 -24.25 -76.10
C LEU A 239 21.22 -25.62 -76.52
N ASN A 240 20.28 -26.18 -75.77
CA ASN A 240 19.63 -27.44 -76.12
C ASN A 240 18.77 -27.30 -77.38
N ASP A 241 17.98 -26.23 -77.49
CA ASP A 241 17.18 -25.92 -78.68
C ASP A 241 18.07 -25.74 -79.91
N ALA A 242 19.19 -25.02 -79.77
CA ALA A 242 20.17 -24.86 -80.84
C ALA A 242 20.82 -26.21 -81.26
N LEU A 243 21.06 -27.13 -80.32
CA LEU A 243 21.57 -28.47 -80.61
C LEU A 243 20.53 -29.36 -81.30
N GLU A 244 19.26 -29.32 -80.88
CA GLU A 244 18.15 -30.03 -81.53
C GLU A 244 17.93 -29.52 -82.97
N ALA A 245 17.92 -28.19 -83.17
CA ALA A 245 17.84 -27.57 -84.49
C ALA A 245 19.04 -27.92 -85.39
N ASN A 246 20.25 -27.99 -84.84
CA ASN A 246 21.44 -28.41 -85.60
C ASN A 246 21.36 -29.90 -86.00
N LYS A 247 20.90 -30.77 -85.10
CA LYS A 247 20.62 -32.20 -85.33
C LYS A 247 19.50 -32.42 -86.36
N GLU A 248 18.51 -31.54 -86.45
CA GLU A 248 17.56 -31.53 -87.58
C GLU A 248 18.24 -31.14 -88.90
N LEU A 249 19.11 -30.13 -88.89
CA LEU A 249 19.83 -29.68 -90.08
C LEU A 249 20.81 -30.75 -90.59
N GLU A 250 21.48 -31.48 -89.71
CA GLU A 250 22.31 -32.65 -90.07
C GLU A 250 21.48 -33.76 -90.73
N GLN A 251 20.28 -34.06 -90.21
CA GLN A 251 19.38 -35.04 -90.83
C GLN A 251 18.89 -34.57 -92.22
N LYS A 252 18.49 -33.31 -92.35
CA LYS A 252 18.07 -32.70 -93.62
C LYS A 252 19.23 -32.71 -94.63
N LEU A 253 20.45 -32.40 -94.19
CA LEU A 253 21.67 -32.49 -95.00
C LEU A 253 21.94 -33.94 -95.44
N ALA A 254 21.86 -34.92 -94.54
CA ALA A 254 22.08 -36.33 -94.87
C ALA A 254 21.08 -36.86 -95.91
N VAL A 255 19.80 -36.45 -95.83
CA VAL A 255 18.79 -36.75 -96.86
C VAL A 255 19.15 -36.11 -98.20
N VAL A 256 19.55 -34.83 -98.22
CA VAL A 256 19.99 -34.14 -99.45
C VAL A 256 21.26 -34.79 -100.04
N THR A 257 22.24 -35.16 -99.22
CA THR A 257 23.44 -35.89 -99.66
C THR A 257 23.11 -37.26 -100.23
N LYS A 258 22.16 -38.00 -99.62
CA LYS A 258 21.67 -39.27 -100.17
C LYS A 258 21.01 -39.06 -101.53
N ASN A 259 20.14 -38.07 -101.67
CA ASN A 259 19.46 -37.74 -102.92
C ASN A 259 20.46 -37.31 -104.01
N PHE A 260 21.46 -36.49 -103.67
CA PHE A 260 22.54 -36.10 -104.57
C PHE A 260 23.37 -37.31 -105.03
N ASN A 261 23.70 -38.24 -104.11
CA ASN A 261 24.44 -39.45 -104.45
C ASN A 261 23.63 -40.41 -105.34
N MET A 262 22.31 -40.55 -105.11
CA MET A 262 21.42 -41.29 -106.02
C MET A 262 21.36 -40.65 -107.40
N LEU A 263 21.22 -39.32 -107.48
CA LEU A 263 21.19 -38.57 -108.73
C LEU A 263 22.52 -38.69 -109.49
N LYS A 264 23.67 -38.59 -108.80
CA LYS A 264 25.00 -38.82 -109.36
C LYS A 264 25.16 -40.25 -109.89
N GLY A 265 24.61 -41.24 -109.18
CA GLY A 265 24.55 -42.62 -109.64
C GLY A 265 23.72 -42.77 -110.92
N ALA A 266 22.53 -42.15 -110.97
CA ALA A 266 21.69 -42.13 -112.17
C ALA A 266 22.40 -41.45 -113.35
N CYS A 267 23.05 -40.30 -113.15
CA CYS A 267 23.86 -39.63 -114.17
C CYS A 267 24.97 -40.53 -114.71
N SER A 268 25.73 -41.21 -113.84
CA SER A 268 26.78 -42.14 -114.24
C SER A 268 26.24 -43.36 -115.00
N ILE A 269 25.05 -43.86 -114.65
CA ILE A 269 24.37 -44.90 -115.42
C ILE A 269 23.96 -44.38 -116.80
N THR A 270 23.40 -43.17 -116.91
CA THR A 270 23.03 -42.59 -118.21
C THR A 270 24.25 -42.26 -119.08
N GLU A 271 25.39 -41.90 -118.48
CA GLU A 271 26.68 -41.68 -119.17
C GLU A 271 27.29 -43.00 -119.66
N THR A 272 27.17 -44.07 -118.87
CA THR A 272 27.53 -45.44 -119.28
C THR A 272 26.62 -45.91 -120.44
N GLN A 273 25.32 -45.69 -120.34
CA GLN A 273 24.37 -46.01 -121.42
C GLN A 273 24.62 -45.19 -122.69
N LEU A 274 25.01 -43.91 -122.57
CA LEU A 274 25.41 -43.10 -123.73
C LEU A 274 26.65 -43.68 -124.40
N THR A 275 27.70 -43.97 -123.65
CA THR A 275 28.94 -44.53 -124.20
C THR A 275 28.75 -45.95 -124.78
N GLU A 276 27.88 -46.78 -124.19
CA GLU A 276 27.45 -48.05 -124.80
C GLU A 276 26.70 -47.84 -126.12
N LEU A 277 25.79 -46.86 -126.18
CA LEU A 277 25.07 -46.49 -127.42
C LEU A 277 26.01 -45.89 -128.48
N GLU A 278 27.02 -45.12 -128.09
CA GLU A 278 28.07 -44.60 -128.98
C GLU A 278 28.94 -45.73 -129.53
N ILE A 279 29.36 -46.69 -128.70
CA ILE A 279 30.10 -47.89 -129.13
C ILE A 279 29.24 -48.76 -130.06
N LEU A 280 27.95 -48.90 -129.79
CA LEU A 280 27.00 -49.59 -130.68
C LEU A 280 26.83 -48.83 -131.99
N LEU A 281 26.73 -47.50 -131.96
CA LEU A 281 26.63 -46.66 -133.15
C LEU A 281 27.90 -46.72 -133.99
N GLU A 282 29.09 -46.64 -133.39
CA GLU A 282 30.37 -46.88 -134.09
C GLU A 282 30.40 -48.27 -134.71
N LYS A 283 29.97 -49.30 -133.98
CA LYS A 283 29.97 -50.69 -134.44
C LYS A 283 29.04 -50.89 -135.62
N GLU A 284 27.87 -50.24 -135.60
CA GLU A 284 26.93 -50.27 -136.72
C GLU A 284 27.39 -49.40 -137.89
N GLN A 285 28.00 -48.22 -137.65
CA GLN A 285 28.65 -47.42 -138.69
C GLN A 285 29.81 -48.18 -139.36
N ARG A 286 30.61 -48.91 -138.59
CA ARG A 286 31.71 -49.75 -139.08
C ARG A 286 31.19 -50.90 -139.94
N LYS A 287 30.16 -51.63 -139.47
CA LYS A 287 29.43 -52.62 -140.29
C LYS A 287 28.84 -51.99 -141.55
N ASN A 288 28.25 -50.79 -141.45
CA ASN A 288 27.60 -50.13 -142.57
C ASN A 288 28.63 -49.67 -143.61
N LYS A 289 29.82 -49.24 -143.17
CA LYS A 289 30.97 -48.97 -144.05
C LYS A 289 31.50 -50.25 -144.70
N GLU A 290 31.72 -51.32 -143.93
CA GLU A 290 32.09 -52.63 -144.50
C GLU A 290 31.01 -53.16 -145.47
N SER A 291 29.74 -52.88 -145.20
CA SER A 291 28.61 -53.26 -146.06
C SER A 291 28.58 -52.40 -147.31
N GLN A 292 28.90 -51.10 -147.23
CA GLN A 292 29.08 -50.23 -148.40
C GLN A 292 30.26 -50.69 -149.25
N GLU A 293 31.41 -51.01 -148.65
CA GLU A 293 32.59 -51.53 -149.35
C GLU A 293 32.28 -52.89 -150.02
N LYS A 294 31.47 -53.76 -149.38
CA LYS A 294 30.93 -54.99 -149.98
C LYS A 294 29.90 -54.69 -151.09
N ILE A 295 29.04 -53.69 -150.92
CA ILE A 295 28.03 -53.25 -151.90
C ILE A 295 28.69 -52.68 -153.15
N ASP A 296 29.75 -51.87 -153.02
CA ASP A 296 30.50 -51.31 -154.15
C ASP A 296 31.25 -52.41 -154.92
N GLY A 297 31.82 -53.39 -154.20
CA GLY A 297 32.39 -54.61 -154.79
C GLY A 297 31.33 -55.46 -155.50
N LEU A 298 30.16 -55.63 -154.91
CA LEU A 298 29.04 -56.38 -155.48
C LEU A 298 28.40 -55.65 -156.66
N PHE A 299 28.29 -54.31 -156.66
CA PHE A 299 27.77 -53.54 -157.80
C PHE A 299 28.59 -53.78 -159.08
N LYS A 300 29.90 -54.02 -158.94
CA LYS A 300 30.77 -54.37 -160.05
C LYS A 300 30.44 -55.76 -160.65
N GLN A 301 29.99 -56.71 -159.82
CA GLN A 301 29.52 -58.03 -160.25
C GLN A 301 28.03 -58.03 -160.66
N LEU A 302 27.22 -57.16 -160.07
CA LEU A 302 25.79 -57.00 -160.35
C LEU A 302 25.57 -56.56 -161.80
N LYS A 303 26.45 -55.70 -162.32
CA LYS A 303 26.45 -55.27 -163.72
C LYS A 303 26.77 -56.38 -164.73
N GLU A 304 27.36 -57.48 -164.27
CA GLU A 304 27.54 -58.71 -165.06
C GLU A 304 26.37 -59.70 -164.85
N LYS A 305 25.45 -59.41 -163.90
CA LYS A 305 24.21 -60.16 -163.62
C LYS A 305 22.92 -59.37 -163.88
N ASP A 306 22.98 -58.24 -164.57
CA ASP A 306 21.82 -57.39 -164.95
C ASP A 306 20.69 -58.15 -165.69
N GLY A 307 20.98 -59.29 -166.33
CA GLY A 307 20.08 -59.91 -167.31
C GLY A 307 19.01 -60.91 -166.81
N GLU A 308 19.19 -61.56 -165.65
CA GLU A 308 18.53 -62.87 -165.44
C GLU A 308 17.21 -62.86 -164.63
N VAL A 309 17.14 -62.17 -163.48
CA VAL A 309 16.09 -62.41 -162.47
C VAL A 309 15.17 -61.20 -162.21
N SER A 310 14.86 -60.45 -163.26
CA SER A 310 13.64 -59.60 -163.31
C SER A 310 12.37 -60.46 -163.45
N LYS A 311 12.26 -61.50 -162.60
CA LYS A 311 11.31 -62.62 -162.70
C LYS A 311 10.80 -63.19 -161.37
N LEU A 312 11.47 -62.89 -160.25
CA LEU A 312 10.97 -63.17 -158.89
C LEU A 312 10.67 -61.80 -158.26
N ARG A 313 9.52 -61.18 -158.56
CA ARG A 313 8.18 -61.48 -158.00
C ARG A 313 8.18 -61.48 -156.47
N GLN A 314 7.46 -60.58 -155.80
CA GLN A 314 6.00 -60.37 -155.87
C GLN A 314 5.19 -61.49 -155.17
N GLU A 315 5.76 -62.06 -154.10
CA GLU A 315 5.08 -62.80 -153.02
C GLU A 315 5.87 -62.47 -151.72
N LEU A 316 5.26 -62.14 -150.58
CA LEU A 316 3.85 -61.93 -150.26
C LEU A 316 3.70 -60.88 -149.13
N HIS A 317 2.81 -59.89 -149.28
CA HIS A 317 2.57 -58.81 -148.29
C HIS A 317 1.17 -58.94 -147.64
N HIS A 318 1.09 -59.60 -146.48
CA HIS A 318 -0.01 -59.63 -145.49
C HIS A 318 0.41 -60.62 -144.37
N GLU A 319 0.11 -60.52 -143.06
CA GLU A 319 -0.91 -59.86 -142.21
C GLU A 319 -0.32 -59.58 -140.80
N ARG A 320 -0.91 -58.88 -139.81
CA ARG A 320 -2.14 -58.03 -139.67
C ARG A 320 -1.99 -57.08 -138.47
N THR A 321 -2.90 -56.10 -138.37
CA THR A 321 -3.12 -55.25 -137.17
C THR A 321 -4.49 -55.52 -136.52
N SER A 322 -4.57 -55.49 -135.18
CA SER A 322 -5.80 -55.42 -134.35
C SER A 322 -5.37 -55.19 -132.89
N LYS A 323 -5.59 -54.05 -132.22
CA LYS A 323 -6.84 -53.38 -131.73
C LYS A 323 -7.39 -53.96 -130.42
N THR A 324 -7.25 -53.18 -129.33
CA THR A 324 -8.35 -52.91 -128.35
C THR A 324 -8.06 -51.68 -127.48
N LEU A 325 -8.87 -50.62 -127.63
CA LEU A 325 -9.14 -49.68 -126.53
C LEU A 325 -10.40 -50.18 -125.82
N SER A 326 -10.37 -50.42 -124.50
CA SER A 326 -11.61 -50.56 -123.71
C SER A 326 -11.48 -50.41 -122.18
N GLU A 327 -10.29 -50.61 -121.57
CA GLU A 327 -10.25 -50.97 -120.14
C GLU A 327 -9.83 -49.86 -119.15
N SER A 328 -9.08 -48.83 -119.58
CA SER A 328 -8.43 -47.90 -118.64
C SER A 328 -9.37 -47.00 -117.81
N LYS A 329 -10.64 -46.82 -118.23
CA LYS A 329 -11.58 -45.93 -117.53
C LYS A 329 -12.21 -46.51 -116.27
N SER A 330 -12.15 -47.82 -116.04
CA SER A 330 -12.74 -48.42 -114.82
C SER A 330 -11.85 -48.34 -113.59
N SER A 331 -10.55 -48.09 -113.75
CA SER A 331 -9.58 -48.10 -112.64
C SER A 331 -9.45 -46.75 -111.92
N GLN A 332 -9.90 -45.65 -112.53
CA GLN A 332 -9.64 -44.29 -112.04
C GLN A 332 -10.64 -43.87 -110.94
N LEU A 333 -11.91 -44.26 -111.09
CA LEU A 333 -12.99 -44.00 -110.12
C LEU A 333 -12.87 -44.79 -108.80
N LEU A 334 -12.01 -45.81 -108.74
CA LEU A 334 -11.82 -46.60 -107.50
C LEU A 334 -10.89 -45.87 -106.51
N GLY A 335 -9.81 -45.26 -107.02
CA GLY A 335 -8.80 -44.60 -106.17
C GLY A 335 -9.32 -43.33 -105.48
N GLU A 336 -10.16 -42.55 -106.15
CA GLU A 336 -10.77 -41.34 -105.59
C GLU A 336 -11.67 -41.63 -104.38
N TYR A 337 -12.24 -42.85 -104.30
CA TYR A 337 -13.11 -43.27 -103.20
C TYR A 337 -12.32 -43.68 -101.95
N ASP A 338 -11.22 -44.45 -102.12
CA ASP A 338 -10.34 -44.83 -101.00
C ASP A 338 -9.56 -43.62 -100.44
N GLU A 339 -9.14 -42.68 -101.29
CA GLU A 339 -8.53 -41.43 -100.83
C GLU A 339 -9.45 -40.59 -99.93
N LEU A 340 -10.75 -40.53 -100.25
CA LEU A 340 -11.72 -39.77 -99.48
C LEU A 340 -12.07 -40.49 -98.15
N ARG A 341 -12.09 -41.83 -98.17
CA ARG A 341 -12.28 -42.66 -96.98
C ARG A 341 -11.16 -42.50 -95.95
N ASN A 342 -9.90 -42.60 -96.38
CA ASN A 342 -8.76 -42.53 -95.47
C ASN A 342 -8.70 -41.18 -94.72
N LYS A 343 -8.97 -40.08 -95.44
CA LYS A 343 -9.06 -38.73 -94.85
C LYS A 343 -10.14 -38.61 -93.77
N PHE A 344 -11.22 -39.38 -93.87
CA PHE A 344 -12.29 -39.42 -92.86
C PHE A 344 -11.89 -40.26 -91.63
N GLU A 345 -11.24 -41.41 -91.83
CA GLU A 345 -10.74 -42.23 -90.71
C GLU A 345 -9.64 -41.51 -89.90
N ASP A 346 -8.78 -40.71 -90.55
CA ASP A 346 -7.71 -39.99 -89.85
C ASP A 346 -8.21 -38.76 -89.07
N LEU A 347 -9.14 -37.98 -89.63
CA LEU A 347 -9.83 -36.91 -88.88
C LEU A 347 -10.58 -37.45 -87.65
N GLN A 348 -11.19 -38.63 -87.76
CA GLN A 348 -11.87 -39.28 -86.64
C GLN A 348 -10.90 -39.73 -85.54
N LYS A 349 -9.71 -40.23 -85.89
CA LYS A 349 -8.66 -40.59 -84.92
C LYS A 349 -8.14 -39.34 -84.19
N GLN A 350 -7.91 -38.24 -84.90
CA GLN A 350 -7.33 -37.02 -84.35
C GLN A 350 -8.22 -36.39 -83.27
N MET A 351 -9.53 -36.27 -83.52
CA MET A 351 -10.50 -35.78 -82.52
C MET A 351 -10.63 -36.67 -81.26
N VAL A 352 -10.34 -37.96 -81.38
CA VAL A 352 -10.36 -38.90 -80.24
C VAL A 352 -9.06 -38.79 -79.43
N GLN A 353 -7.92 -38.65 -80.11
CA GLN A 353 -6.59 -38.54 -79.47
C GLN A 353 -6.49 -37.28 -78.58
N GLU A 354 -6.81 -36.09 -79.13
CA GLU A 354 -6.75 -34.83 -78.39
C GLU A 354 -7.63 -34.85 -77.13
N ARG A 355 -8.81 -35.50 -77.21
CA ARG A 355 -9.73 -35.61 -76.07
C ARG A 355 -9.27 -36.61 -75.02
N ILE A 356 -8.55 -37.67 -75.40
CA ILE A 356 -7.90 -38.60 -74.47
C ILE A 356 -6.73 -37.90 -73.77
N GLU A 357 -5.91 -37.14 -74.49
CA GLU A 357 -4.78 -36.40 -73.92
C GLU A 357 -5.23 -35.33 -72.92
N MET A 358 -6.30 -34.59 -73.22
CA MET A 358 -6.92 -33.63 -72.29
C MET A 358 -7.41 -34.31 -70.99
N LEU A 359 -8.14 -35.43 -71.10
CA LEU A 359 -8.62 -36.18 -69.94
C LEU A 359 -7.48 -36.80 -69.12
N ASN A 360 -6.40 -37.25 -69.76
CA ASN A 360 -5.21 -37.75 -69.07
C ASN A 360 -4.48 -36.62 -68.31
N LEU A 361 -4.42 -35.40 -68.87
CA LEU A 361 -3.83 -34.24 -68.22
C LEU A 361 -4.63 -33.82 -66.98
N ASP A 362 -5.97 -33.74 -67.08
CA ASP A 362 -6.84 -33.42 -65.94
C ASP A 362 -6.78 -34.51 -64.86
N THR A 363 -6.75 -35.78 -65.25
CA THR A 363 -6.56 -36.90 -64.31
C THR A 363 -5.22 -36.80 -63.58
N SER A 364 -4.13 -36.49 -64.29
CA SER A 364 -2.79 -36.28 -63.71
C SER A 364 -2.76 -35.09 -62.74
N ASN A 365 -3.47 -34.01 -63.06
CA ASN A 365 -3.54 -32.82 -62.21
C ASN A 365 -4.36 -33.08 -60.94
N LEU A 366 -5.53 -33.73 -61.06
CA LEU A 366 -6.34 -34.16 -59.90
C LEU A 366 -5.55 -35.11 -58.99
N GLN A 367 -4.79 -36.05 -59.57
CA GLN A 367 -3.99 -37.01 -58.80
C GLN A 367 -2.86 -36.35 -58.01
N LYS A 368 -2.25 -35.27 -58.53
CA LYS A 368 -1.31 -34.43 -57.76
C LYS A 368 -2.00 -33.66 -56.63
N VAL A 369 -3.19 -33.10 -56.88
CA VAL A 369 -3.96 -32.37 -55.86
C VAL A 369 -4.35 -33.29 -54.70
N VAL A 370 -4.78 -34.53 -54.98
CA VAL A 370 -5.04 -35.55 -53.94
C VAL A 370 -3.76 -35.86 -53.16
N SER A 371 -2.63 -36.11 -53.84
CA SER A 371 -1.36 -36.39 -53.18
C SER A 371 -0.86 -35.25 -52.29
N ASN A 372 -1.16 -33.99 -52.63
CA ASN A 372 -0.83 -32.83 -51.80
C ASN A 372 -1.70 -32.80 -50.53
N TYR A 373 -3.01 -32.99 -50.64
CA TYR A 373 -3.90 -33.03 -49.48
C TYR A 373 -3.61 -34.23 -48.56
N GLU A 374 -3.21 -35.38 -49.11
CA GLU A 374 -2.73 -36.52 -48.30
C GLU A 374 -1.45 -36.19 -47.51
N HIS A 375 -0.55 -35.37 -48.08
CA HIS A 375 0.65 -34.90 -47.40
C HIS A 375 0.36 -33.89 -46.30
N GLU A 376 -0.49 -32.88 -46.55
CA GLU A 376 -0.93 -31.92 -45.52
C GLU A 376 -1.65 -32.63 -44.36
N HIS A 377 -2.53 -33.58 -44.66
CA HIS A 377 -3.22 -34.41 -43.66
C HIS A 377 -2.25 -35.32 -42.86
N HIS A 378 -1.08 -35.65 -43.41
CA HIS A 378 -0.02 -36.34 -42.67
C HIS A 378 0.70 -35.40 -41.71
N ILE A 379 1.09 -34.19 -42.17
CA ILE A 379 1.73 -33.17 -41.34
C ILE A 379 0.82 -32.77 -40.16
N LEU A 380 -0.45 -32.50 -40.43
CA LEU A 380 -1.44 -32.15 -39.39
C LEU A 380 -1.63 -33.28 -38.36
N LYS A 381 -1.43 -34.56 -38.74
CA LYS A 381 -1.44 -35.68 -37.79
C LYS A 381 -0.18 -35.75 -36.93
N GLU A 382 0.99 -35.44 -37.49
CA GLU A 382 2.24 -35.34 -36.74
C GLU A 382 2.18 -34.19 -35.73
N GLU A 383 1.71 -33.00 -36.15
CA GLU A 383 1.53 -31.85 -35.27
C GLU A 383 0.52 -32.11 -34.14
N ASN A 384 -0.64 -32.69 -34.44
CA ASN A 384 -1.61 -33.08 -33.40
C ASN A 384 -1.03 -34.12 -32.42
N SER A 385 -0.25 -35.09 -32.91
CA SER A 385 0.41 -36.10 -32.07
C SER A 385 1.46 -35.47 -31.14
N LYS A 386 2.19 -34.47 -31.64
CA LYS A 386 3.14 -33.68 -30.84
C LYS A 386 2.43 -32.85 -29.77
N ILE A 387 1.38 -32.10 -30.13
CA ILE A 387 0.58 -31.30 -29.19
C ILE A 387 -0.03 -32.18 -28.08
N LEU A 388 -0.53 -33.37 -28.41
CA LEU A 388 -1.01 -34.35 -27.44
C LEU A 388 0.10 -34.81 -26.47
N THR A 389 1.34 -34.98 -26.97
CA THR A 389 2.49 -35.38 -26.16
C THR A 389 2.93 -34.25 -25.22
N ASP A 390 3.07 -33.03 -25.73
CA ASP A 390 3.44 -31.84 -24.95
C ASP A 390 2.39 -31.55 -23.86
N LEU A 391 1.10 -31.70 -24.17
CA LEU A 391 0.00 -31.57 -23.20
C LEU A 391 0.04 -32.65 -22.11
N PHE A 392 0.44 -33.89 -22.43
CA PHE A 392 0.58 -34.96 -21.44
C PHE A 392 1.74 -34.70 -20.48
N LEU A 393 2.90 -34.25 -21.00
CA LEU A 393 4.06 -33.87 -20.20
C LEU A 393 3.77 -32.65 -19.30
N ALA A 394 3.06 -31.64 -19.82
CA ALA A 394 2.62 -30.49 -19.02
C ALA A 394 1.67 -30.92 -17.89
N LYS A 395 0.74 -31.85 -18.16
CA LYS A 395 -0.16 -32.42 -17.15
C LYS A 395 0.61 -33.19 -16.07
N GLU A 396 1.60 -33.99 -16.44
CA GLU A 396 2.47 -34.69 -15.48
C GLU A 396 3.20 -33.70 -14.57
N HIS A 397 3.82 -32.66 -15.14
CA HIS A 397 4.50 -31.61 -14.39
C HIS A 397 3.58 -30.90 -13.38
N ILE A 398 2.36 -30.54 -13.80
CA ILE A 398 1.34 -29.93 -12.91
C ILE A 398 0.94 -30.90 -11.79
N THR A 399 0.77 -32.19 -12.07
CA THR A 399 0.45 -33.17 -11.00
C THR A 399 1.59 -33.36 -10.01
N LYS A 400 2.84 -33.28 -10.46
CA LYS A 400 4.02 -33.31 -9.59
C LYS A 400 4.07 -32.08 -8.68
N GLN A 401 3.97 -30.88 -9.26
CA GLN A 401 3.96 -29.63 -8.49
C GLN A 401 2.82 -29.58 -7.46
N ASN A 402 1.63 -30.10 -7.78
CA ASN A 402 0.52 -30.18 -6.83
C ASN A 402 0.80 -31.15 -5.67
N ASN A 403 1.55 -32.24 -5.89
CA ASN A 403 1.99 -33.12 -4.80
C ASN A 403 3.07 -32.43 -3.95
N ASP A 404 4.06 -31.78 -4.57
CA ASP A 404 5.10 -31.03 -3.85
C ASP A 404 4.48 -29.95 -2.94
N ILE A 405 3.51 -29.16 -3.47
CA ILE A 405 2.76 -28.15 -2.72
C ILE A 405 1.98 -28.77 -1.54
N LYS A 406 1.39 -29.95 -1.74
CA LYS A 406 0.65 -30.67 -0.69
C LYS A 406 1.58 -31.10 0.44
N ASP A 407 2.78 -31.56 0.13
CA ASP A 407 3.76 -31.99 1.13
C ASP A 407 4.43 -30.81 1.86
N TYR A 408 4.69 -29.69 1.17
CA TYR A 408 5.05 -28.44 1.84
C TYR A 408 3.94 -27.96 2.80
N LYS A 409 2.66 -28.05 2.39
CA LYS A 409 1.52 -27.71 3.27
C LYS A 409 1.44 -28.62 4.49
N ASN A 410 1.70 -29.93 4.34
CA ASN A 410 1.79 -30.87 5.45
C ASN A 410 2.93 -30.50 6.41
N HIS A 411 4.10 -30.13 5.89
CA HIS A 411 5.24 -29.72 6.72
C HIS A 411 5.00 -28.40 7.47
N ILE A 412 4.37 -27.41 6.82
CA ILE A 412 3.94 -26.15 7.46
C ILE A 412 2.96 -26.43 8.61
N ASN A 413 2.00 -27.34 8.41
CA ASN A 413 1.05 -27.73 9.47
C ASN A 413 1.77 -28.38 10.67
N GLN A 414 2.78 -29.22 10.43
CA GLN A 414 3.60 -29.80 11.49
C GLN A 414 4.38 -28.73 12.26
N LEU A 415 5.08 -27.83 11.55
CA LEU A 415 5.83 -26.74 12.17
C LEU A 415 4.93 -25.79 12.98
N ASN A 416 3.70 -25.53 12.53
CA ASN A 416 2.72 -24.76 13.30
C ASN A 416 2.30 -25.48 14.59
N HIS A 417 2.15 -26.81 14.57
CA HIS A 417 1.84 -27.57 15.77
C HIS A 417 3.00 -27.58 16.78
N GLU A 418 4.24 -27.71 16.30
CA GLU A 418 5.45 -27.57 17.13
C GLU A 418 5.58 -26.15 17.71
N LEU A 419 5.30 -25.12 16.92
CA LEU A 419 5.26 -23.71 17.35
C LEU A 419 4.22 -23.47 18.46
N ASP A 420 3.01 -24.00 18.31
CA ASP A 420 1.94 -23.85 19.30
C ASP A 420 2.20 -24.64 20.59
N HIS A 421 2.84 -25.81 20.49
CA HIS A 421 3.34 -26.53 21.67
C HIS A 421 4.39 -25.71 22.44
N VAL A 422 5.37 -25.12 21.73
CA VAL A 422 6.38 -24.24 22.34
C VAL A 422 5.75 -22.98 22.97
N LYS A 423 4.69 -22.40 22.35
CA LYS A 423 3.92 -21.30 22.96
C LYS A 423 3.25 -21.74 24.27
N SER A 424 2.64 -22.92 24.33
CA SER A 424 2.01 -23.45 25.56
C SER A 424 3.03 -23.52 26.70
N VAL A 425 4.15 -24.21 26.47
CA VAL A 425 5.24 -24.37 27.45
C VAL A 425 5.79 -23.01 27.90
N LEU A 426 5.92 -22.03 27.00
CA LEU A 426 6.34 -20.66 27.36
C LEU A 426 5.30 -19.94 28.24
N THR A 427 3.99 -20.13 28.00
CA THR A 427 2.94 -19.54 28.85
C THR A 427 2.84 -20.22 30.23
N GLU A 428 3.02 -21.53 30.30
CA GLU A 428 3.12 -22.30 31.55
C GLU A 428 4.34 -21.86 32.37
N GLN A 429 5.50 -21.70 31.72
CA GLN A 429 6.70 -21.19 32.38
C GLN A 429 6.53 -19.73 32.87
N LYS A 430 5.87 -18.87 32.08
CA LYS A 430 5.60 -17.48 32.45
C LYS A 430 4.63 -17.36 33.64
N THR A 431 3.58 -18.19 33.68
CA THR A 431 2.64 -18.24 34.81
C THR A 431 3.30 -18.81 36.07
N PHE A 432 4.12 -19.86 35.94
CA PHE A 432 4.92 -20.40 37.05
C PHE A 432 5.85 -19.35 37.69
N TYR A 433 6.59 -18.56 36.90
CA TYR A 433 7.42 -17.49 37.44
C TYR A 433 6.59 -16.36 38.06
N SER A 434 5.47 -15.96 37.44
CA SER A 434 4.57 -14.96 38.02
C SER A 434 4.01 -15.40 39.39
N GLU A 435 3.58 -16.67 39.52
CA GLU A 435 3.16 -17.23 40.81
C GLU A 435 4.29 -17.25 41.85
N ARG A 436 5.50 -17.65 41.45
CA ARG A 436 6.68 -17.66 42.33
C ARG A 436 6.98 -16.26 42.85
N ASP A 437 6.91 -15.27 41.98
CA ASP A 437 7.29 -13.90 42.29
C ASP A 437 6.24 -13.25 43.23
N ILE A 438 4.94 -13.47 42.97
CA ILE A 438 3.84 -13.11 43.91
C ILE A 438 4.04 -13.77 45.29
N LYS A 439 4.41 -15.05 45.34
CA LYS A 439 4.69 -15.75 46.62
C LYS A 439 5.91 -15.16 47.33
N SER A 440 6.93 -14.72 46.59
CA SER A 440 8.11 -14.06 47.16
C SER A 440 7.80 -12.64 47.67
N GLU A 441 6.99 -11.87 46.95
CA GLU A 441 6.56 -10.52 47.34
C GLU A 441 5.65 -10.58 48.58
N ALA A 442 4.72 -11.54 48.64
CA ALA A 442 3.90 -11.78 49.83
C ALA A 442 4.77 -12.12 51.07
N THR A 443 5.82 -12.92 50.89
CA THR A 443 6.79 -13.25 51.96
C THR A 443 7.58 -11.99 52.38
N LEU A 444 8.05 -11.19 51.43
CA LEU A 444 8.78 -9.95 51.68
C LEU A 444 7.90 -8.90 52.38
N ALA A 445 6.61 -8.83 52.05
CA ALA A 445 5.62 -8.00 52.74
C ALA A 445 5.35 -8.46 54.18
N GLN A 446 5.35 -9.77 54.45
CA GLN A 446 5.30 -10.30 55.83
C GLN A 446 6.57 -9.95 56.61
N HIS A 447 7.75 -10.10 56.01
CA HIS A 447 9.03 -9.73 56.62
C HIS A 447 9.08 -8.22 56.92
N LYS A 448 8.58 -7.37 56.00
CA LYS A 448 8.48 -5.93 56.23
C LYS A 448 7.57 -5.62 57.43
N LYS A 449 6.36 -6.19 57.50
CA LYS A 449 5.46 -6.03 58.66
C LYS A 449 6.10 -6.49 59.98
N LEU A 450 6.92 -7.53 59.95
CA LEU A 450 7.67 -7.99 61.14
C LEU A 450 8.77 -6.99 61.54
N ILE A 451 9.49 -6.40 60.56
CA ILE A 451 10.47 -5.34 60.80
C ILE A 451 9.79 -4.09 61.38
N ASP A 452 8.69 -3.63 60.77
CA ASP A 452 7.92 -2.47 61.21
C ASP A 452 7.40 -2.68 62.66
N TYR A 453 6.88 -3.87 62.97
CA TYR A 453 6.46 -4.25 64.33
C TYR A 453 7.61 -4.27 65.33
N LEU A 454 8.77 -4.83 64.96
CA LEU A 454 9.95 -4.87 65.84
C LEU A 454 10.55 -3.47 66.07
N GLN A 455 10.58 -2.61 65.05
CA GLN A 455 11.00 -1.21 65.17
C GLN A 455 10.07 -0.44 66.11
N SER A 456 8.75 -0.52 65.88
CA SER A 456 7.74 0.09 66.75
C SER A 456 7.89 -0.37 68.21
N ARG A 457 8.12 -1.67 68.45
CA ARG A 457 8.32 -2.19 69.82
C ARG A 457 9.65 -1.78 70.47
N VAL A 458 10.68 -1.47 69.67
CA VAL A 458 11.94 -0.88 70.15
C VAL A 458 11.76 0.59 70.50
N GLU A 459 10.97 1.33 69.71
CA GLU A 459 10.62 2.73 70.00
C GLU A 459 9.76 2.86 71.26
N GLU A 460 8.72 2.01 71.42
CA GLU A 460 7.95 1.90 72.68
C GLU A 460 8.85 1.61 73.90
N SER A 461 9.90 0.80 73.70
CA SER A 461 10.87 0.46 74.75
C SER A 461 11.80 1.63 75.10
N ALA A 462 12.09 2.53 74.16
CA ALA A 462 13.00 3.67 74.36
C ALA A 462 12.42 4.76 75.27
N HIS A 463 11.09 4.87 75.39
CA HIS A 463 10.43 5.99 76.07
C HIS A 463 10.31 5.86 77.62
N LYS A 464 10.86 4.82 78.26
CA LYS A 464 10.77 4.61 79.73
C LYS A 464 12.13 4.67 80.44
N LYS A 465 12.66 5.89 80.65
CA LYS A 465 13.88 6.14 81.43
C LYS A 465 13.72 5.90 82.94
N LYS A 466 14.07 4.71 83.44
CA LYS A 466 14.53 4.48 84.82
C LYS A 466 15.73 3.53 84.84
N LYS A 467 16.68 3.74 85.77
CA LYS A 467 17.97 3.02 85.81
C LYS A 467 17.93 1.77 86.70
N THR A 468 18.71 0.76 86.29
CA THR A 468 19.47 -0.21 87.12
C THR A 468 18.74 -1.02 88.21
N LEU A 469 18.50 -2.30 87.91
CA LEU A 469 18.41 -3.39 88.90
C LEU A 469 19.55 -4.43 88.73
N ALA A 470 20.32 -4.36 87.64
CA ALA A 470 21.31 -5.39 87.26
C ALA A 470 22.57 -5.42 88.15
N ASP A 471 23.00 -4.29 88.71
CA ASP A 471 24.27 -4.14 89.45
C ASP A 471 24.29 -4.75 90.86
N LYS A 472 23.37 -5.68 91.18
CA LYS A 472 23.16 -6.13 92.58
C LYS A 472 22.91 -7.63 92.82
N ILE A 473 22.93 -8.49 91.80
CA ILE A 473 22.58 -9.92 91.98
C ILE A 473 23.68 -10.89 91.55
N PHE A 474 24.51 -10.57 90.54
CA PHE A 474 25.50 -11.53 90.00
C PHE A 474 26.95 -11.09 90.16
N GLY A 475 27.45 -11.20 91.40
CA GLY A 475 28.87 -11.27 91.70
C GLY A 475 29.30 -12.71 92.01
N THR A 476 30.29 -13.20 91.25
CA THR A 476 31.17 -14.37 91.53
C THR A 476 30.60 -15.81 91.60
N SER A 477 31.29 -16.71 90.86
CA SER A 477 31.52 -18.15 91.10
C SER A 477 30.33 -19.14 91.22
N GLY A 478 30.30 -20.19 90.37
CA GLY A 478 29.47 -21.37 90.69
C GLY A 478 29.09 -22.42 89.62
N HIS A 479 29.96 -22.79 88.68
CA HIS A 479 29.82 -23.98 87.78
C HIS A 479 28.67 -24.02 86.74
N ASP A 480 28.99 -24.69 85.62
CA ASP A 480 28.14 -25.30 84.58
C ASP A 480 27.15 -24.49 83.68
N ARG A 481 27.30 -24.84 82.38
CA ARG A 481 26.38 -24.70 81.22
C ARG A 481 26.14 -23.33 80.55
N LYS A 482 26.34 -23.40 79.21
CA LYS A 482 25.86 -22.55 78.09
C LYS A 482 26.54 -21.19 77.81
N GLU A 483 27.29 -21.20 76.71
CA GLU A 483 27.07 -20.36 75.51
C GLU A 483 26.72 -18.87 75.73
N ASN A 484 27.70 -17.96 75.62
CA ASN A 484 27.83 -16.98 74.51
C ASN A 484 28.77 -15.79 74.78
N VAL A 485 30.07 -15.97 74.50
CA VAL A 485 31.10 -14.95 74.13
C VAL A 485 32.15 -15.76 73.33
N PRO A 486 32.60 -15.43 72.08
CA PRO A 486 33.33 -14.19 71.73
C PRO A 486 33.07 -13.70 70.26
N PRO A 487 33.94 -12.93 69.57
CA PRO A 487 34.27 -11.51 69.79
C PRO A 487 34.06 -10.68 68.47
N PRO A 488 34.86 -9.68 68.01
CA PRO A 488 34.47 -8.77 66.91
C PRO A 488 34.73 -9.30 65.48
N ASN A 489 34.18 -8.54 64.52
CA ASN A 489 34.33 -8.57 63.05
C ASN A 489 35.65 -9.15 62.44
N PRO A 490 35.62 -9.60 61.16
CA PRO A 490 34.49 -10.16 60.39
C PRO A 490 34.86 -11.42 59.56
N ILE A 491 33.95 -12.40 59.40
CA ILE A 491 34.23 -13.61 58.58
C ILE A 491 33.10 -13.94 57.58
N ILE A 492 33.40 -13.68 56.31
CA ILE A 492 33.22 -14.53 55.12
C ILE A 492 32.00 -15.49 55.11
N VAL A 493 30.97 -15.16 54.31
CA VAL A 493 29.79 -16.00 54.06
C VAL A 493 29.95 -16.88 52.81
N GLU A 494 30.99 -17.72 52.77
CA GLU A 494 31.25 -18.65 51.65
C GLU A 494 30.96 -20.13 51.97
N ASN A 495 30.74 -20.48 53.25
CA ASN A 495 30.61 -21.87 53.71
C ASN A 495 29.21 -22.24 54.25
N THR A 496 28.15 -21.61 53.75
CA THR A 496 26.80 -22.21 53.90
C THR A 496 26.63 -23.34 52.88
N THR A 497 25.97 -24.44 53.28
CA THR A 497 25.60 -25.53 52.36
C THR A 497 24.65 -25.08 51.24
N SER A 498 23.95 -23.96 51.44
CA SER A 498 23.15 -23.32 50.38
C SER A 498 24.02 -22.65 49.31
N TYR A 499 25.12 -21.99 49.69
CA TYR A 499 26.02 -21.35 48.73
C TYR A 499 26.73 -22.38 47.86
N LYS A 500 27.22 -23.48 48.45
CA LYS A 500 27.79 -24.61 47.71
C LYS A 500 26.79 -25.26 46.75
N LYS A 501 25.52 -25.45 47.16
CA LYS A 501 24.47 -25.93 46.23
C LYS A 501 24.23 -24.97 45.06
N LEU A 502 24.14 -23.66 45.29
CA LEU A 502 24.05 -22.67 44.20
C LEU A 502 25.27 -22.72 43.28
N GLN A 503 26.46 -22.94 43.84
CA GLN A 503 27.71 -23.03 43.08
C GLN A 503 27.75 -24.29 42.21
N ASP A 504 27.31 -25.44 42.74
CA ASP A 504 27.14 -26.70 41.99
C ASP A 504 26.08 -26.59 40.88
N GLU A 505 24.95 -25.92 41.14
CA GLU A 505 23.89 -25.70 40.15
C GLU A 505 24.34 -24.71 39.05
N LEU A 506 25.02 -23.62 39.41
CA LEU A 506 25.64 -22.70 38.47
C LEU A 506 26.73 -23.39 37.62
N GLN A 507 27.49 -24.32 38.21
CA GLN A 507 28.50 -25.09 37.50
C GLN A 507 27.87 -26.12 36.54
N LYS A 508 26.74 -26.75 36.92
CA LYS A 508 25.94 -27.60 36.03
C LYS A 508 25.34 -26.84 34.85
N GLU A 509 24.75 -25.66 35.07
CA GLU A 509 24.22 -24.87 33.94
C GLU A 509 25.32 -24.26 33.07
N ARG A 510 26.50 -23.96 33.61
CA ARG A 510 27.69 -23.63 32.80
C ARG A 510 28.14 -24.82 31.94
N GLN A 511 28.09 -26.05 32.46
CA GLN A 511 28.35 -27.26 31.67
C GLN A 511 27.29 -27.48 30.58
N ARG A 512 26.00 -27.36 30.90
CA ARG A 512 24.89 -27.44 29.93
C ARG A 512 25.01 -26.38 28.82
N THR A 513 25.26 -25.13 29.20
CA THR A 513 25.47 -24.02 28.25
C THR A 513 26.65 -24.29 27.33
N ASN A 514 27.74 -24.89 27.83
CA ASN A 514 28.89 -25.25 27.01
C ASN A 514 28.61 -26.46 26.11
N GLN A 515 27.87 -27.48 26.58
CA GLN A 515 27.42 -28.61 25.75
C GLN A 515 26.50 -28.14 24.61
N LEU A 516 25.56 -27.25 24.89
CA LEU A 516 24.70 -26.63 23.86
C LEU A 516 25.51 -25.79 22.86
N LYS A 517 26.51 -25.03 23.32
CA LYS A 517 27.44 -24.31 22.44
C LYS A 517 28.27 -25.26 21.57
N GLU A 518 28.70 -26.40 22.11
CA GLU A 518 29.45 -27.40 21.34
C GLU A 518 28.57 -28.11 20.31
N GLN A 519 27.32 -28.45 20.66
CA GLN A 519 26.33 -28.98 19.72
C GLN A 519 26.02 -27.99 18.59
N LEU A 520 25.84 -26.69 18.93
CA LEU A 520 25.59 -25.63 17.95
C LEU A 520 26.82 -25.37 17.06
N LEU A 521 28.04 -25.46 17.60
CA LEU A 521 29.28 -25.42 16.83
C LEU A 521 29.41 -26.63 15.88
N ARG A 522 29.13 -27.85 16.35
CA ARG A 522 29.11 -29.07 15.52
C ARG A 522 28.11 -28.93 14.38
N ALA A 523 26.84 -28.61 14.67
CA ALA A 523 25.81 -28.39 13.65
C ALA A 523 26.19 -27.27 12.65
N LYS A 524 26.87 -26.21 13.11
CA LYS A 524 27.40 -25.16 12.22
C LYS A 524 28.51 -25.67 11.32
N THR A 525 29.42 -26.52 11.81
CA THR A 525 30.42 -27.20 10.99
C THR A 525 29.78 -28.16 9.99
N ASP A 526 28.76 -28.92 10.41
CA ASP A 526 28.05 -29.88 9.56
C ASP A 526 27.33 -29.16 8.40
N MET A 527 26.67 -28.03 8.65
CA MET A 527 26.10 -27.17 7.59
C MET A 527 27.18 -26.65 6.61
N ILE A 528 28.36 -26.27 7.11
CA ILE A 528 29.47 -25.82 6.25
C ILE A 528 30.00 -26.96 5.38
N THR A 529 30.08 -28.19 5.90
CA THR A 529 30.50 -29.36 5.09
C THR A 529 29.43 -29.79 4.07
N MET A 530 28.14 -29.62 4.38
CA MET A 530 27.05 -29.82 3.42
C MET A 530 27.09 -28.79 2.29
N GLN A 531 27.31 -27.50 2.59
CA GLN A 531 27.53 -26.47 1.56
C GLN A 531 28.77 -26.75 0.70
N GLY A 532 29.83 -27.32 1.28
CA GLY A 532 31.01 -27.81 0.55
C GLY A 532 30.70 -28.99 -0.39
N SER A 533 29.72 -29.84 -0.06
CA SER A 533 29.30 -30.96 -0.89
C SER A 533 28.39 -30.53 -2.04
N ILE A 534 27.47 -29.58 -1.81
CA ILE A 534 26.59 -29.00 -2.83
C ILE A 534 27.41 -28.29 -3.93
N ARG A 535 28.48 -27.56 -3.55
CA ARG A 535 29.43 -26.98 -4.51
C ARG A 535 30.27 -28.02 -5.28
N LYS A 536 30.15 -29.31 -4.96
CA LYS A 536 30.90 -30.40 -5.59
C LYS A 536 30.05 -31.28 -6.50
N SER A 537 28.72 -31.22 -6.43
CA SER A 537 27.82 -31.82 -7.43
C SER A 537 27.69 -30.94 -8.68
N LEU A 538 27.54 -29.62 -8.50
CA LEU A 538 27.31 -28.67 -9.60
C LEU A 538 28.46 -28.57 -10.63
N ASN A 539 29.69 -28.96 -10.26
CA ASN A 539 30.83 -28.99 -11.17
C ASN A 539 30.94 -30.28 -12.02
N ASN A 540 29.98 -31.20 -11.90
CA ASN A 540 30.10 -32.56 -12.46
C ASN A 540 29.13 -32.86 -13.62
N GLU A 541 28.21 -31.95 -13.96
CA GLU A 541 27.22 -32.15 -15.04
C GLU A 541 27.56 -31.40 -16.35
N GLU A 542 28.44 -30.39 -16.35
CA GLU A 542 28.86 -29.67 -17.57
C GLU A 542 29.88 -30.42 -18.45
N ASN A 543 30.32 -31.63 -18.09
CA ASN A 543 31.42 -32.34 -18.79
C ASN A 543 31.01 -33.53 -19.70
N GLU A 544 29.72 -33.87 -19.80
CA GLU A 544 29.24 -35.06 -20.54
C GLU A 544 28.52 -34.78 -21.88
N ILE A 545 28.52 -33.53 -22.39
CA ILE A 545 27.90 -33.19 -23.70
C ILE A 545 28.91 -32.63 -24.72
N VAL A 546 30.20 -32.98 -24.61
CA VAL A 546 31.23 -32.60 -25.61
C VAL A 546 32.14 -33.79 -25.97
N LYS A 547 31.56 -34.92 -26.40
CA LYS A 547 32.37 -36.09 -26.82
C LYS A 547 31.89 -36.96 -27.98
N GLU A 548 30.79 -36.65 -28.66
CA GLU A 548 30.35 -37.46 -29.82
C GLU A 548 29.85 -36.64 -31.02
N LYS A 549 30.80 -36.31 -31.94
CA LYS A 549 30.65 -36.29 -33.43
C LYS A 549 31.78 -35.53 -34.13
N ARG A 550 32.84 -36.23 -34.56
CA ARG A 550 33.64 -35.88 -35.76
C ARG A 550 34.22 -37.15 -36.38
N ARG A 551 34.12 -37.25 -37.73
CA ARG A 551 34.35 -38.43 -38.62
C ARG A 551 33.07 -39.29 -38.82
N SER A 552 32.68 -39.68 -40.05
CA SER A 552 33.20 -39.29 -41.37
C SER A 552 32.25 -39.58 -42.54
N SER A 553 32.36 -38.75 -43.60
CA SER A 553 32.22 -39.08 -45.03
C SER A 553 30.92 -38.83 -45.81
N ARG A 554 31.14 -38.21 -46.99
CA ARG A 554 30.49 -38.33 -48.31
C ARG A 554 29.04 -37.84 -48.56
N SER A 555 28.97 -36.80 -49.39
CA SER A 555 27.95 -36.51 -50.41
C SER A 555 27.72 -37.69 -51.38
N PRO A 556 26.57 -37.74 -52.08
CA PRO A 556 26.47 -37.12 -53.42
C PRO A 556 25.58 -35.86 -53.52
N GLN A 557 25.35 -35.39 -54.75
CA GLN A 557 24.77 -34.09 -55.12
C GLN A 557 23.24 -34.09 -55.37
N LYS A 558 22.67 -32.86 -55.33
CA LYS A 558 21.64 -32.22 -56.20
C LYS A 558 21.07 -33.03 -57.40
N PRO A 559 19.88 -32.70 -57.98
CA PRO A 559 19.26 -31.35 -57.97
C PRO A 559 17.70 -31.25 -57.85
N HIS A 560 17.22 -30.00 -57.74
CA HIS A 560 15.89 -29.46 -58.13
C HIS A 560 14.59 -30.02 -57.47
N ASN A 561 13.47 -29.27 -57.41
CA ASN A 561 13.24 -27.86 -57.77
C ASN A 561 12.31 -27.10 -56.79
N LYS A 562 12.23 -25.77 -56.97
CA LYS A 562 11.23 -24.89 -56.34
C LYS A 562 9.90 -24.91 -57.12
N GLN A 563 8.80 -24.92 -56.38
CA GLN A 563 7.59 -24.11 -56.62
C GLN A 563 7.15 -23.62 -55.23
N GLN A 564 6.78 -22.37 -54.95
CA GLN A 564 6.55 -21.20 -55.82
C GLN A 564 5.39 -21.32 -56.82
N GLN A 565 4.22 -21.68 -56.30
CA GLN A 565 3.11 -20.71 -56.36
C GLN A 565 3.40 -19.66 -55.27
N GLN A 566 3.40 -18.34 -55.46
CA GLN A 566 2.67 -17.47 -56.39
C GLN A 566 1.15 -17.61 -56.26
N GLN A 567 0.59 -16.74 -55.41
CA GLN A 567 -0.80 -16.33 -55.49
C GLN A 567 -1.11 -15.86 -56.93
N PRO A 568 -2.27 -16.23 -57.50
CA PRO A 568 -2.89 -15.40 -58.52
C PRO A 568 -3.21 -14.03 -57.93
N GLU A 569 -3.08 -12.96 -58.72
CA GLU A 569 -3.78 -11.72 -58.41
C GLU A 569 -5.30 -12.00 -58.37
N PRO A 570 -6.08 -11.41 -57.44
CA PRO A 570 -7.52 -11.51 -57.50
C PRO A 570 -8.03 -10.86 -58.80
N PRO A 571 -9.02 -11.47 -59.49
CA PRO A 571 -9.55 -10.91 -60.73
C PRO A 571 -10.20 -9.55 -60.48
N LYS A 572 -9.90 -8.57 -61.35
CA LYS A 572 -10.43 -7.21 -61.29
C LYS A 572 -11.96 -7.21 -61.16
N PRO A 573 -12.54 -6.77 -60.03
CA PRO A 573 -13.96 -6.43 -59.97
C PRO A 573 -14.21 -5.23 -60.89
N GLN A 574 -15.29 -5.27 -61.67
CA GLN A 574 -15.69 -4.12 -62.47
C GLN A 574 -16.31 -3.07 -61.54
N PRO A 575 -15.75 -1.85 -61.40
CA PRO A 575 -16.30 -0.84 -60.50
C PRO A 575 -17.61 -0.28 -61.07
N THR A 576 -18.72 -0.87 -60.66
CA THR A 576 -20.09 -0.39 -60.91
C THR A 576 -20.81 0.00 -59.61
N GLY A 577 -20.08 0.08 -58.50
CA GLY A 577 -20.50 0.76 -57.27
C GLY A 577 -20.27 2.27 -57.34
N LYS A 578 -21.22 3.06 -56.82
CA LYS A 578 -20.99 4.49 -56.55
C LYS A 578 -20.33 4.62 -55.18
N PRO A 579 -19.36 5.52 -54.97
CA PRO A 579 -18.79 5.75 -53.65
C PRO A 579 -19.82 6.36 -52.69
N HIS A 580 -19.70 6.07 -51.39
CA HIS A 580 -20.56 6.68 -50.36
C HIS A 580 -20.37 8.21 -50.32
N VAL A 581 -21.37 8.95 -50.80
CA VAL A 581 -21.49 10.40 -50.57
C VAL A 581 -21.97 10.60 -49.12
N PHE A 582 -21.11 11.18 -48.28
CA PHE A 582 -21.40 11.46 -46.87
C PHE A 582 -21.59 12.96 -46.63
N ASP A 583 -22.68 13.33 -46.00
CA ASP A 583 -22.94 14.69 -45.50
C ASP A 583 -22.86 14.74 -43.96
N MET A 584 -22.51 15.90 -43.40
CA MET A 584 -22.33 16.09 -41.96
C MET A 584 -23.67 16.43 -41.30
N THR A 585 -24.28 15.43 -40.65
CA THR A 585 -25.57 15.58 -39.96
C THR A 585 -25.36 15.84 -38.47
N LEU A 586 -26.24 16.66 -37.88
CA LEU A 586 -26.32 16.90 -36.44
C LEU A 586 -27.79 16.97 -36.04
N GLU A 587 -28.30 15.91 -35.42
CA GLU A 587 -29.68 15.86 -34.93
C GLU A 587 -29.81 16.53 -33.55
N THR A 588 -30.91 17.26 -33.36
CA THR A 588 -31.30 17.85 -32.08
C THR A 588 -32.12 16.84 -31.26
N PRO A 589 -31.99 16.82 -29.93
CA PRO A 589 -32.63 15.80 -29.10
C PRO A 589 -34.16 15.95 -29.11
N SER A 590 -34.83 14.99 -29.76
CA SER A 590 -36.28 14.80 -29.75
C SER A 590 -36.59 13.38 -29.32
N SER A 591 -37.55 13.20 -28.41
CA SER A 591 -37.80 11.95 -27.67
C SER A 591 -38.52 10.86 -28.49
N LYS A 592 -38.28 10.79 -29.80
CA LYS A 592 -38.96 9.87 -30.75
C LYS A 592 -38.05 9.24 -31.82
N ASN A 593 -36.75 9.57 -31.87
CA ASN A 593 -35.83 8.96 -32.84
C ASN A 593 -35.18 7.69 -32.24
N PRO A 594 -35.11 6.58 -32.98
CA PRO A 594 -34.45 5.35 -32.52
C PRO A 594 -32.93 5.55 -32.46
N VAL A 595 -32.27 4.76 -31.61
CA VAL A 595 -30.83 4.84 -31.36
C VAL A 595 -30.01 4.65 -32.64
N GLN A 596 -29.20 5.65 -33.01
CA GLN A 596 -28.40 5.60 -34.23
C GLN A 596 -27.07 4.88 -33.98
N LEU A 597 -26.85 3.75 -34.67
CA LEU A 597 -25.59 2.99 -34.62
C LEU A 597 -24.62 3.40 -35.73
N CYS A 598 -23.32 3.30 -35.46
CA CYS A 598 -22.25 3.54 -36.43
C CYS A 598 -21.92 2.28 -37.23
N SER A 599 -22.24 2.26 -38.53
CA SER A 599 -22.10 1.11 -39.46
C SER A 599 -20.66 0.68 -39.81
N VAL A 600 -19.70 0.97 -38.95
CA VAL A 600 -18.25 0.63 -39.06
C VAL A 600 -17.70 0.07 -37.74
N CYS A 601 -18.38 0.28 -36.61
CA CYS A 601 -17.93 -0.20 -35.29
C CYS A 601 -19.05 -0.57 -34.32
N ASP A 602 -20.31 -0.51 -34.77
CA ASP A 602 -21.55 -0.86 -34.07
C ASP A 602 -21.71 -0.24 -32.66
N ARG A 603 -21.08 0.93 -32.47
CA ARG A 603 -21.25 1.78 -31.27
C ARG A 603 -22.23 2.92 -31.54
N HIS A 604 -22.93 3.34 -30.48
CA HIS A 604 -23.92 4.42 -30.52
C HIS A 604 -23.32 5.76 -31.00
N ILE A 605 -24.11 6.50 -31.76
CA ILE A 605 -23.89 7.90 -32.13
C ILE A 605 -24.73 8.75 -31.17
N LEU A 606 -24.06 9.44 -30.24
CA LEU A 606 -24.72 10.26 -29.22
C LEU A 606 -25.43 11.47 -29.84
N ALA A 607 -26.63 11.78 -29.36
CA ALA A 607 -27.40 12.94 -29.81
C ALA A 607 -26.61 14.25 -29.63
N GLY A 608 -26.77 15.19 -30.56
CA GLY A 608 -26.01 16.46 -30.57
C GLY A 608 -24.55 16.37 -31.05
N HIS A 609 -23.96 15.17 -31.20
CA HIS A 609 -22.64 15.05 -31.84
C HIS A 609 -22.76 15.01 -33.37
N PRO A 610 -21.86 15.68 -34.13
CA PRO A 610 -21.86 15.65 -35.58
C PRO A 610 -21.34 14.31 -36.12
N TYR A 611 -22.11 13.68 -37.01
CA TYR A 611 -21.79 12.40 -37.65
C TYR A 611 -21.95 12.47 -39.17
N TRP A 612 -21.33 11.53 -39.87
CA TRP A 612 -21.48 11.39 -41.31
C TRP A 612 -22.68 10.51 -41.62
N LYS A 613 -23.65 11.02 -42.39
CA LYS A 613 -24.78 10.25 -42.92
C LYS A 613 -24.63 10.10 -44.42
N CYS A 614 -24.71 8.89 -44.94
CA CYS A 614 -24.63 8.68 -46.38
C CYS A 614 -25.95 9.11 -47.04
N THR A 615 -25.89 10.04 -48.00
CA THR A 615 -27.08 10.58 -48.68
C THR A 615 -27.73 9.60 -49.66
N VAL A 616 -27.10 8.45 -49.92
CA VAL A 616 -27.54 7.43 -50.90
C VAL A 616 -28.06 6.14 -50.25
N CYS A 617 -27.57 5.77 -49.06
CA CYS A 617 -27.97 4.54 -48.35
C CYS A 617 -28.28 4.75 -46.85
N ALA A 618 -28.39 6.00 -46.40
CA ALA A 618 -28.67 6.40 -45.01
C ALA A 618 -27.71 5.92 -43.91
N ARG A 619 -26.69 5.11 -44.21
CA ARG A 619 -25.66 4.65 -43.25
C ARG A 619 -25.07 5.82 -42.45
N ASN A 620 -25.11 5.71 -41.13
CA ASN A 620 -24.47 6.64 -40.21
C ASN A 620 -23.07 6.13 -39.81
N VAL A 621 -22.10 7.05 -39.68
CA VAL A 621 -20.71 6.75 -39.31
C VAL A 621 -20.16 7.87 -38.42
N HIS A 622 -19.47 7.54 -37.32
CA HIS A 622 -18.79 8.53 -36.48
C HIS A 622 -17.77 9.35 -37.28
N ARG A 623 -17.52 10.60 -36.86
CA ARG A 623 -16.58 11.51 -37.53
C ARG A 623 -15.16 10.92 -37.74
N LYS A 624 -14.70 10.03 -36.85
CA LYS A 624 -13.41 9.31 -36.94
C LYS A 624 -13.47 8.00 -37.76
N CYS A 625 -14.65 7.39 -37.93
CA CYS A 625 -14.81 6.08 -38.57
C CYS A 625 -15.04 6.16 -40.08
N ARG A 626 -15.12 7.36 -40.67
CA ARG A 626 -15.41 7.58 -42.11
C ARG A 626 -14.46 6.82 -43.05
N SER A 627 -13.20 6.61 -42.68
CA SER A 627 -12.22 5.86 -43.47
C SER A 627 -12.35 4.34 -43.39
N GLY A 628 -13.21 3.82 -42.49
CA GLY A 628 -13.52 2.39 -42.39
C GLY A 628 -14.84 1.98 -43.06
N ALA A 629 -15.57 2.93 -43.67
CA ALA A 629 -16.71 2.61 -44.52
C ALA A 629 -16.21 2.11 -45.87
N GLY A 630 -16.48 0.84 -46.20
CA GLY A 630 -16.08 0.22 -47.47
C GLY A 630 -16.68 0.93 -48.70
N GLU A 631 -16.05 0.77 -49.86
CA GLU A 631 -16.27 1.65 -51.01
C GLU A 631 -17.64 1.48 -51.71
N ASP A 632 -18.31 0.33 -51.51
CA ASP A 632 -19.58 -0.05 -52.16
C ASP A 632 -20.82 0.57 -51.50
N CYS A 633 -21.31 1.71 -52.04
CA CYS A 633 -22.64 2.22 -51.72
C CYS A 633 -23.72 1.54 -52.58
N ARG A 634 -24.27 0.42 -52.09
CA ARG A 634 -25.50 -0.17 -52.66
C ARG A 634 -26.68 0.74 -52.31
N GLY A 635 -27.33 1.28 -53.34
CA GLY A 635 -28.50 2.15 -53.20
C GLY A 635 -29.76 1.35 -52.86
N HIS A 636 -30.73 2.02 -52.23
CA HIS A 636 -32.04 1.45 -51.95
C HIS A 636 -33.02 1.84 -53.06
N ASP A 637 -33.03 1.06 -54.14
CA ASP A 637 -34.26 0.88 -54.91
C ASP A 637 -35.17 -0.05 -54.09
N GLY A 638 -36.49 0.16 -54.15
CA GLY A 638 -37.45 -0.58 -53.33
C GLY A 638 -38.16 -1.66 -54.13
N ASP A 639 -38.19 -2.87 -53.59
CA ASP A 639 -39.47 -3.49 -53.22
C ASP A 639 -39.28 -4.54 -52.12
N LEU A 640 -40.31 -4.72 -51.30
CA LEU A 640 -40.35 -5.64 -50.18
C LEU A 640 -41.33 -6.77 -50.55
N ASP A 641 -40.81 -7.86 -51.13
CA ASP A 641 -41.32 -9.24 -51.05
C ASP A 641 -40.72 -10.15 -52.15
N SER A 642 -39.78 -11.04 -51.80
CA SER A 642 -39.64 -12.40 -52.35
C SER A 642 -38.49 -13.17 -51.66
N LEU A 643 -38.44 -14.50 -51.86
CA LEU A 643 -37.44 -15.43 -51.32
C LEU A 643 -37.33 -15.49 -49.77
N ALA A 644 -38.47 -15.68 -49.12
CA ALA A 644 -38.55 -16.66 -48.04
C ALA A 644 -39.36 -17.87 -48.55
N ASN A 645 -38.97 -19.08 -48.15
CA ASN A 645 -39.61 -20.38 -48.45
C ASN A 645 -39.69 -20.81 -49.93
N GLU A 646 -38.76 -21.67 -50.35
CA GLU A 646 -39.11 -22.78 -51.27
C GLU A 646 -38.30 -24.04 -50.96
N LEU A 647 -38.75 -24.83 -49.98
CA LEU A 647 -38.34 -26.23 -49.81
C LEU A 647 -39.55 -27.10 -49.39
N VAL A 648 -40.04 -27.86 -50.38
CA VAL A 648 -40.68 -29.20 -50.24
C VAL A 648 -42.02 -29.29 -49.47
N GLU A 649 -43.14 -29.23 -50.21
CA GLU A 649 -44.14 -30.31 -50.47
C GLU A 649 -45.42 -29.69 -51.07
N GLN A 650 -45.78 -29.98 -52.33
CA GLN A 650 -46.70 -31.07 -52.73
C GLN A 650 -48.00 -31.18 -51.90
N GLY A 651 -49.14 -30.72 -52.43
CA GLY A 651 -50.45 -30.92 -51.77
C GLY A 651 -51.63 -30.17 -52.40
N ALA A 652 -52.23 -30.75 -53.45
CA ALA A 652 -53.34 -30.20 -54.23
C ALA A 652 -54.57 -29.63 -53.45
N GLY A 653 -55.30 -28.69 -54.07
CA GLY A 653 -56.76 -28.62 -53.88
C GLY A 653 -57.42 -27.23 -53.85
N ALA A 654 -57.84 -26.76 -55.03
CA ALA A 654 -58.86 -25.73 -55.33
C ALA A 654 -59.82 -25.22 -54.21
N GLY A 655 -60.17 -23.92 -54.26
CA GLY A 655 -61.44 -23.45 -53.66
C GLY A 655 -61.59 -21.96 -53.35
N THR A 656 -62.03 -21.18 -54.33
CA THR A 656 -63.02 -20.07 -54.20
C THR A 656 -63.05 -19.17 -52.94
N SER A 657 -62.64 -17.91 -53.15
CA SER A 657 -63.41 -16.67 -52.88
C SER A 657 -63.82 -16.24 -51.45
N ASP A 658 -63.46 -14.98 -51.18
CA ASP A 658 -64.29 -13.91 -50.57
C ASP A 658 -64.43 -13.75 -49.04
N THR A 659 -63.70 -12.72 -48.57
CA THR A 659 -64.18 -11.60 -47.71
C THR A 659 -64.46 -11.77 -46.21
N GLU A 660 -63.81 -10.86 -45.47
CA GLU A 660 -64.32 -10.07 -44.33
C GLU A 660 -64.64 -10.74 -42.97
N SER A 661 -63.61 -10.64 -42.12
CA SER A 661 -63.65 -9.83 -40.88
C SER A 661 -64.14 -10.48 -39.55
N LEU A 662 -63.51 -10.01 -38.45
CA LEU A 662 -64.03 -9.86 -37.08
C LEU A 662 -64.79 -11.07 -36.46
N GLN A 663 -64.37 -11.68 -35.34
CA GLN A 663 -63.88 -11.03 -34.13
C GLN A 663 -63.22 -12.01 -33.13
N ASP A 664 -62.19 -11.51 -32.43
CA ASP A 664 -61.83 -11.69 -31.01
C ASP A 664 -62.04 -13.04 -30.24
N ARG A 665 -60.93 -13.48 -29.62
CA ARG A 665 -60.80 -14.01 -28.22
C ARG A 665 -60.88 -15.51 -27.86
N ALA A 666 -60.01 -15.84 -26.89
CA ALA A 666 -60.16 -16.82 -25.79
C ALA A 666 -59.76 -18.32 -25.96
N SER A 667 -58.51 -18.60 -25.56
CA SER A 667 -58.16 -19.45 -24.39
C SER A 667 -58.13 -21.00 -24.41
N LEU A 668 -56.92 -21.51 -24.07
CA LEU A 668 -56.62 -22.56 -23.07
C LEU A 668 -57.06 -24.04 -23.29
N ALA A 669 -56.10 -24.86 -23.76
CA ALA A 669 -55.55 -26.08 -23.09
C ALA A 669 -56.54 -27.21 -22.65
N PRO A 670 -56.13 -28.27 -21.90
CA PRO A 670 -54.80 -28.90 -21.70
C PRO A 670 -54.79 -30.41 -22.08
N SER A 671 -53.71 -31.17 -21.79
CA SER A 671 -53.73 -32.58 -21.29
C SER A 671 -52.30 -33.12 -21.01
N GLU A 672 -52.19 -34.17 -20.18
CA GLU A 672 -50.94 -34.73 -19.60
C GLU A 672 -50.73 -36.24 -19.98
N LEU A 673 -49.64 -36.90 -19.52
CA LEU A 673 -49.66 -37.88 -18.38
C LEU A 673 -48.36 -38.72 -18.17
N SER A 674 -47.87 -38.81 -16.90
CA SER A 674 -47.12 -39.89 -16.15
C SER A 674 -46.00 -40.76 -16.79
N THR A 675 -44.92 -41.20 -16.10
CA THR A 675 -44.89 -42.16 -14.94
C THR A 675 -43.55 -42.29 -14.15
N ALA A 676 -43.64 -42.48 -12.81
CA ALA A 676 -42.80 -43.31 -11.88
C ALA A 676 -41.26 -43.10 -11.74
N GLU A 677 -40.59 -42.83 -10.57
CA GLU A 677 -40.71 -43.21 -9.12
C GLU A 677 -40.00 -44.56 -8.78
N GLU A 678 -39.16 -44.80 -7.73
CA GLU A 678 -38.62 -44.14 -6.50
C GLU A 678 -37.07 -44.38 -6.37
N GLY A 679 -36.24 -43.98 -5.36
CA GLY A 679 -36.35 -43.13 -4.15
C GLY A 679 -35.77 -43.74 -2.83
N ALA A 680 -34.65 -43.25 -2.24
CA ALA A 680 -34.15 -43.66 -0.90
C ALA A 680 -33.13 -42.72 -0.15
N THR A 681 -33.37 -42.50 1.16
CA THR A 681 -32.44 -42.19 2.29
C THR A 681 -31.49 -40.95 2.35
N THR A 682 -32.00 -39.89 3.02
CA THR A 682 -31.40 -39.16 4.19
C THR A 682 -30.04 -38.41 4.17
N ALA A 683 -30.13 -37.12 4.55
CA ALA A 683 -29.34 -36.37 5.57
C ALA A 683 -28.29 -35.30 5.15
N GLY A 684 -28.68 -34.02 5.30
CA GLY A 684 -27.84 -32.98 5.91
C GLY A 684 -27.16 -31.95 4.99
N GLY A 685 -27.62 -30.69 5.01
CA GLY A 685 -26.91 -29.54 4.43
C GLY A 685 -27.81 -28.30 4.27
N PHE A 686 -27.48 -27.18 4.92
CA PHE A 686 -28.17 -25.89 4.76
C PHE A 686 -27.48 -25.04 3.68
N GLY A 687 -28.24 -24.24 2.94
CA GLY A 687 -27.71 -23.33 1.91
C GLY A 687 -28.79 -22.60 1.13
N VAL A 688 -29.57 -21.73 1.81
CA VAL A 688 -30.65 -20.97 1.17
C VAL A 688 -30.13 -19.64 0.63
N SER A 689 -30.01 -19.51 -0.69
CA SER A 689 -29.87 -18.22 -1.36
C SER A 689 -31.23 -17.54 -1.47
N VAL A 690 -31.49 -16.51 -0.66
CA VAL A 690 -32.74 -15.75 -0.72
C VAL A 690 -32.61 -14.63 -1.75
N GLU A 691 -33.30 -14.75 -2.88
CA GLU A 691 -33.46 -13.66 -3.84
C GLU A 691 -34.41 -12.59 -3.28
N TYR A 692 -33.89 -11.39 -2.98
CA TYR A 692 -34.73 -10.27 -2.56
C TYR A 692 -35.25 -9.49 -3.77
N LYS A 693 -36.47 -9.80 -4.17
CA LYS A 693 -37.21 -9.13 -5.25
C LYS A 693 -37.51 -7.67 -4.88
N THR A 694 -37.07 -6.72 -5.70
CA THR A 694 -37.27 -5.28 -5.46
C THR A 694 -38.74 -4.90 -5.68
N ILE A 695 -39.50 -4.70 -4.59
CA ILE A 695 -40.86 -4.16 -4.66
C ILE A 695 -40.79 -2.64 -4.87
N THR A 696 -41.36 -2.16 -5.97
CA THR A 696 -41.72 -0.75 -6.21
C THR A 696 -43.19 -0.54 -5.88
N ASP A 697 -43.47 0.45 -5.04
CA ASP A 697 -44.83 0.90 -4.70
C ASP A 697 -45.23 2.02 -5.65
N ASP A 698 -45.64 1.63 -6.87
CA ASP A 698 -46.41 2.41 -7.85
C ASP A 698 -46.79 1.41 -8.97
N GLY A 699 -48.09 1.25 -9.26
CA GLY A 699 -48.61 0.10 -10.00
C GLY A 699 -48.88 0.34 -11.48
N GLU A 700 -47.87 0.17 -12.35
CA GLU A 700 -48.03 -0.06 -13.79
C GLU A 700 -47.01 -1.14 -14.24
N GLU A 701 -47.48 -2.21 -14.90
CA GLU A 701 -46.63 -3.30 -15.38
C GLU A 701 -46.12 -3.01 -16.80
N THR A 702 -44.84 -2.65 -16.93
CA THR A 702 -44.12 -2.71 -18.20
C THR A 702 -43.22 -3.95 -18.24
N GLU A 703 -43.45 -4.82 -19.21
CA GLU A 703 -42.56 -5.95 -19.50
C GLU A 703 -41.21 -5.43 -20.03
N GLU A 704 -40.17 -5.42 -19.18
CA GLU A 704 -38.80 -5.14 -19.63
C GLU A 704 -38.26 -6.34 -20.42
N GLY A 705 -38.19 -6.17 -21.74
CA GLY A 705 -37.42 -7.06 -22.61
C GLY A 705 -35.93 -7.03 -22.28
N SER A 706 -35.19 -8.06 -22.69
CA SER A 706 -33.80 -8.29 -22.29
C SER A 706 -32.79 -7.34 -22.94
N GLU A 707 -32.75 -6.09 -22.48
CA GLU A 707 -31.63 -5.17 -22.74
C GLU A 707 -30.45 -5.43 -21.76
N GLY A 708 -29.24 -5.02 -22.13
CA GLY A 708 -28.00 -5.62 -21.61
C GLY A 708 -27.68 -5.33 -20.13
N ASN A 709 -27.22 -6.37 -19.42
CA ASN A 709 -26.74 -6.32 -18.02
C ASN A 709 -25.51 -5.41 -17.83
N GLN A 710 -25.71 -4.09 -17.72
CA GLN A 710 -24.69 -3.15 -17.25
C GLN A 710 -24.58 -3.22 -15.71
N TYR A 711 -23.36 -3.32 -15.18
CA TYR A 711 -23.14 -3.38 -13.73
C TYR A 711 -23.42 -2.02 -13.06
N VAL A 712 -24.47 -1.98 -12.23
CA VAL A 712 -24.91 -0.77 -11.49
C VAL A 712 -24.50 -0.72 -10.01
N GLY A 713 -23.91 -1.79 -9.48
CA GLY A 713 -23.55 -1.91 -8.06
C GLY A 713 -24.57 -2.67 -7.21
N GLU A 714 -24.19 -2.93 -5.96
CA GLU A 714 -25.06 -3.54 -4.94
C GLU A 714 -25.57 -2.45 -3.97
N LEU A 715 -26.88 -2.24 -3.93
CA LEU A 715 -27.51 -1.26 -3.03
C LEU A 715 -27.47 -1.77 -1.58
N LEU A 716 -26.78 -1.05 -0.69
CA LEU A 716 -26.71 -1.34 0.74
C LEU A 716 -28.01 -0.93 1.46
N PHE A 717 -28.42 0.34 1.31
CA PHE A 717 -29.73 0.83 1.74
C PHE A 717 -30.05 2.20 1.12
N LYS A 718 -31.33 2.59 1.20
CA LYS A 718 -31.83 3.93 0.84
C LYS A 718 -32.17 4.67 2.13
N THR A 719 -31.66 5.88 2.33
CA THR A 719 -31.92 6.68 3.56
C THR A 719 -33.40 6.98 3.80
N LYS A 720 -34.24 6.95 2.75
CA LYS A 720 -35.72 7.02 2.84
C LYS A 720 -36.34 5.94 3.73
N ARG A 721 -35.73 4.74 3.83
CA ARG A 721 -36.21 3.62 4.66
C ARG A 721 -35.80 3.74 6.14
N VAL A 722 -35.10 4.80 6.51
CA VAL A 722 -34.43 4.96 7.82
C VAL A 722 -34.96 6.22 8.51
N GLU A 723 -35.56 6.05 9.70
CA GLU A 723 -35.91 7.16 10.58
C GLU A 723 -34.88 7.29 11.73
N PRO A 724 -34.34 8.49 12.01
CA PRO A 724 -34.49 9.74 11.27
C PRO A 724 -33.75 9.71 9.93
N LYS A 725 -34.18 10.54 8.95
CA LYS A 725 -33.44 10.71 7.69
C LYS A 725 -31.99 11.11 7.96
N LEU A 726 -31.04 10.44 7.33
CA LEU A 726 -29.60 10.62 7.52
C LEU A 726 -28.94 11.19 6.25
N THR A 727 -28.20 12.28 6.39
CA THR A 727 -27.12 12.64 5.45
C THR A 727 -25.84 11.95 5.92
N ILE A 728 -25.24 11.12 5.07
CA ILE A 728 -24.05 10.32 5.36
C ILE A 728 -22.82 11.02 4.76
N ASN A 729 -21.78 11.15 5.59
CA ASN A 729 -20.53 11.84 5.26
C ASN A 729 -19.31 10.90 5.19
N ASP A 730 -19.31 9.82 5.97
CA ASP A 730 -18.19 8.89 6.08
C ASP A 730 -18.67 7.51 6.56
N VAL A 731 -17.93 6.45 6.24
CA VAL A 731 -18.34 5.04 6.40
C VAL A 731 -17.16 4.18 6.85
N TYR A 732 -17.36 3.22 7.75
CA TYR A 732 -16.33 2.26 8.16
C TYR A 732 -16.94 0.89 8.52
N ASP A 733 -16.37 -0.21 8.04
CA ASP A 733 -16.83 -1.55 8.43
C ASP A 733 -16.34 -1.91 9.85
N VAL A 734 -17.26 -2.24 10.74
CA VAL A 734 -16.93 -2.77 12.08
C VAL A 734 -16.86 -4.31 12.06
N SER A 735 -17.66 -4.92 11.19
CA SER A 735 -17.66 -6.36 10.87
C SER A 735 -18.38 -6.57 9.54
N GLU A 736 -18.36 -7.79 8.99
CA GLU A 736 -18.96 -8.13 7.69
C GLU A 736 -20.43 -7.70 7.54
N SER A 737 -21.20 -7.70 8.64
CA SER A 737 -22.60 -7.26 8.66
C SER A 737 -22.91 -6.02 9.50
N VAL A 738 -21.91 -5.28 10.01
CA VAL A 738 -22.14 -4.05 10.78
C VAL A 738 -21.22 -2.92 10.31
N VAL A 739 -21.85 -1.84 9.85
CA VAL A 739 -21.21 -0.67 9.24
C VAL A 739 -21.43 0.56 10.14
N LEU A 740 -20.36 1.28 10.45
CA LEU A 740 -20.38 2.56 11.16
C LEU A 740 -20.62 3.71 10.16
N LEU A 741 -21.56 4.59 10.47
CA LEU A 741 -21.97 5.72 9.63
C LEU A 741 -21.71 7.04 10.36
N GLY A 742 -20.89 7.90 9.75
CA GLY A 742 -20.70 9.29 10.17
C GLY A 742 -21.72 10.19 9.47
N CYS A 743 -22.67 10.76 10.22
CA CYS A 743 -23.79 11.53 9.67
C CYS A 743 -23.87 12.95 10.23
N GLU A 744 -24.61 13.82 9.55
CA GLU A 744 -25.00 15.13 10.09
C GLU A 744 -25.76 14.99 11.43
N ASN A 745 -26.55 13.94 11.59
CA ASN A 745 -27.30 13.69 12.82
C ASN A 745 -26.43 13.12 13.97
N GLY A 746 -25.14 12.86 13.76
CA GLY A 746 -24.24 12.20 14.70
C GLY A 746 -23.66 10.89 14.18
N LEU A 747 -23.27 10.00 15.10
CA LEU A 747 -22.68 8.69 14.78
C LEU A 747 -23.73 7.59 14.89
N TYR A 748 -23.81 6.72 13.89
CA TYR A 748 -24.76 5.60 13.84
C TYR A 748 -24.05 4.30 13.49
N SER A 749 -24.65 3.17 13.88
CA SER A 749 -24.32 1.85 13.36
C SER A 749 -25.50 1.32 12.55
N TYR A 750 -25.22 0.68 11.42
CA TYR A 750 -26.21 0.00 10.60
C TYR A 750 -25.85 -1.49 10.52
N ASN A 751 -26.78 -2.36 10.89
CA ASN A 751 -26.66 -3.80 10.68
C ASN A 751 -27.27 -4.17 9.32
N VAL A 752 -26.47 -4.80 8.46
CA VAL A 752 -26.86 -5.12 7.07
C VAL A 752 -27.85 -6.28 7.03
N ASP A 753 -27.68 -7.30 7.89
CA ASP A 753 -28.50 -8.51 7.93
C ASP A 753 -29.91 -8.25 8.46
N THR A 754 -30.02 -7.40 9.49
CA THR A 754 -31.30 -7.06 10.15
C THR A 754 -31.91 -5.75 9.66
N SER A 755 -31.16 -4.95 8.90
CA SER A 755 -31.49 -3.55 8.54
C SER A 755 -31.69 -2.61 9.74
N ASP A 756 -31.25 -2.99 10.95
CA ASP A 756 -31.35 -2.15 12.15
C ASP A 756 -30.38 -0.97 12.12
N LEU A 757 -30.89 0.23 12.43
CA LEU A 757 -30.08 1.41 12.72
C LEU A 757 -30.00 1.69 14.23
N VAL A 758 -28.77 1.82 14.75
CA VAL A 758 -28.50 2.12 16.16
C VAL A 758 -27.77 3.47 16.32
N PRO A 759 -28.35 4.48 16.98
CA PRO A 759 -27.65 5.74 17.26
C PRO A 759 -26.60 5.58 18.37
N ILE A 760 -25.36 5.97 18.08
CA ILE A 760 -24.25 6.00 19.04
C ILE A 760 -24.12 7.42 19.62
N LYS A 761 -24.60 7.61 20.85
CA LYS A 761 -24.61 8.90 21.55
C LYS A 761 -23.19 9.33 21.94
N GLY A 762 -22.84 10.60 21.73
CA GLY A 762 -21.59 11.18 22.25
C GLY A 762 -20.92 12.19 21.32
N ILE A 763 -21.14 12.05 20.00
CA ILE A 763 -20.69 13.00 18.99
C ILE A 763 -21.88 13.36 18.10
N THR A 764 -22.04 14.65 17.77
CA THR A 764 -23.05 15.14 16.82
C THR A 764 -22.36 15.64 15.55
N LYS A 765 -23.06 15.76 14.40
CA LYS A 765 -22.53 16.32 13.15
C LYS A 765 -21.13 15.79 12.80
N VAL A 766 -21.05 14.49 12.55
CA VAL A 766 -19.80 13.81 12.13
C VAL A 766 -19.53 14.13 10.66
N LYS A 767 -18.35 14.66 10.36
CA LYS A 767 -17.91 14.98 9.00
C LYS A 767 -16.99 13.92 8.40
N SER A 768 -16.08 13.39 9.20
CA SER A 768 -15.20 12.28 8.81
C SER A 768 -14.61 11.63 10.06
N PHE A 769 -14.17 10.39 9.94
CA PHE A 769 -13.34 9.73 10.94
C PHE A 769 -12.13 9.07 10.29
N SER A 770 -11.07 8.92 11.07
CA SER A 770 -9.93 8.09 10.75
C SER A 770 -9.81 6.97 11.77
N ILE A 771 -9.62 5.76 11.26
CA ILE A 771 -9.41 4.52 11.99
C ILE A 771 -8.24 3.81 11.31
N SER A 772 -7.30 3.29 12.10
CA SER A 772 -6.16 2.49 11.65
C SER A 772 -6.09 1.27 12.54
N GLN A 773 -6.11 0.06 11.96
CA GLN A 773 -6.13 -1.19 12.72
C GLN A 773 -4.86 -1.38 13.59
N GLN A 774 -3.77 -0.67 13.27
CA GLN A 774 -2.53 -0.70 14.05
C GLN A 774 -2.55 0.20 15.30
N VAL A 775 -3.48 1.16 15.38
CA VAL A 775 -3.58 2.13 16.48
C VAL A 775 -4.84 1.86 17.31
N PRO A 776 -4.76 1.66 18.64
CA PRO A 776 -5.94 1.34 19.47
C PRO A 776 -6.89 2.52 19.71
N LYS A 777 -6.89 3.55 18.84
CA LYS A 777 -7.69 4.77 18.94
C LYS A 777 -8.29 5.12 17.58
N ALA A 778 -9.48 5.70 17.61
CA ALA A 778 -10.10 6.36 16.46
C ALA A 778 -10.10 7.88 16.67
N ILE A 779 -9.95 8.64 15.58
CA ILE A 779 -10.07 10.10 15.58
C ILE A 779 -11.29 10.49 14.74
N ILE A 780 -12.19 11.31 15.29
CA ILE A 780 -13.48 11.64 14.69
C ILE A 780 -13.64 13.17 14.64
N ILE A 781 -13.91 13.72 13.46
CA ILE A 781 -14.28 15.13 13.27
C ILE A 781 -15.77 15.26 13.54
N GLY A 782 -16.11 15.93 14.65
CA GLY A 782 -17.48 16.12 15.10
C GLY A 782 -17.85 17.59 15.26
N ASN A 783 -19.11 17.82 15.63
CA ASN A 783 -19.73 19.13 15.81
C ASN A 783 -19.42 20.07 14.64
N ASP A 784 -19.74 19.63 13.41
CA ASP A 784 -19.54 20.43 12.18
C ASP A 784 -18.06 20.80 11.89
N GLY A 785 -17.11 20.09 12.52
CA GLY A 785 -15.69 20.38 12.41
C GLY A 785 -15.16 21.37 13.44
N GLU A 786 -15.93 21.71 14.48
CA GLU A 786 -15.44 22.52 15.60
C GLU A 786 -14.41 21.74 16.45
N TYR A 787 -14.62 20.43 16.64
CA TYR A 787 -13.82 19.59 17.54
C TYR A 787 -13.29 18.31 16.88
N LEU A 788 -12.05 17.97 17.20
CA LEU A 788 -11.41 16.70 16.86
C LEU A 788 -11.46 15.79 18.10
N TYR A 789 -12.29 14.75 18.04
CA TYR A 789 -12.49 13.79 19.13
C TYR A 789 -11.56 12.59 18.97
N GLN A 790 -11.02 12.08 20.08
CA GLN A 790 -10.35 10.78 20.15
C GLN A 790 -11.18 9.83 21.03
N CYS A 791 -11.31 8.57 20.63
CA CYS A 791 -11.90 7.49 21.46
C CYS A 791 -11.07 6.21 21.37
N ASP A 792 -11.35 5.20 22.22
CA ASP A 792 -10.71 3.88 22.12
C ASP A 792 -11.39 3.03 21.04
N LEU A 793 -10.61 2.46 20.12
CA LEU A 793 -11.15 1.75 18.95
C LEU A 793 -12.02 0.55 19.36
N ARG A 794 -11.61 -0.21 20.38
CA ARG A 794 -12.38 -1.37 20.86
C ARG A 794 -13.67 -0.94 21.57
N HIS A 795 -13.65 0.22 22.23
CA HIS A 795 -14.86 0.79 22.82
C HIS A 795 -15.83 1.26 21.72
N LEU A 796 -15.33 1.91 20.66
CA LEU A 796 -16.13 2.28 19.48
C LEU A 796 -16.77 1.06 18.81
N GLN A 797 -15.98 0.03 18.49
CA GLN A 797 -16.47 -1.24 17.93
C GLN A 797 -17.51 -1.90 18.87
N SER A 798 -17.25 -1.95 20.19
CA SER A 798 -18.21 -2.44 21.20
C SER A 798 -19.50 -1.61 21.29
N ARG A 799 -19.50 -0.33 20.91
CA ARG A 799 -20.71 0.50 20.86
C ARG A 799 -21.46 0.39 19.54
N ALA A 800 -20.77 0.09 18.43
CA ALA A 800 -21.38 -0.20 17.14
C ALA A 800 -22.07 -1.57 17.10
N LEU A 801 -21.44 -2.59 17.69
CA LEU A 801 -22.01 -3.94 17.84
C LEU A 801 -23.08 -4.05 18.95
N ALA A 802 -23.53 -2.94 19.54
CA ALA A 802 -24.54 -2.94 20.59
C ALA A 802 -25.96 -2.80 20.01
N GLY A 803 -26.87 -3.69 20.43
CA GLY A 803 -28.27 -3.64 19.99
C GLY A 803 -28.99 -2.33 20.37
N SER A 804 -29.99 -1.96 19.56
CA SER A 804 -30.77 -0.71 19.65
C SER A 804 -31.27 -0.37 21.06
N CYS A 805 -31.75 -1.37 21.79
CA CYS A 805 -32.27 -1.26 23.16
C CYS A 805 -31.26 -0.76 24.21
N LEU A 806 -29.95 -0.87 23.95
CA LEU A 806 -28.89 -0.43 24.87
C LEU A 806 -28.60 1.08 24.77
N SER A 807 -29.06 1.73 23.70
CA SER A 807 -28.84 3.15 23.39
C SER A 807 -27.37 3.61 23.56
N PRO A 808 -26.42 2.94 22.87
CA PRO A 808 -24.99 2.99 23.16
C PRO A 808 -24.43 4.41 23.23
N LYS A 809 -23.63 4.69 24.27
CA LYS A 809 -22.90 5.94 24.43
C LYS A 809 -21.40 5.69 24.25
N LEU A 810 -20.76 6.50 23.41
CA LEU A 810 -19.31 6.52 23.19
C LEU A 810 -18.64 7.47 24.19
N ASP A 811 -17.64 6.98 24.90
CA ASP A 811 -16.77 7.83 25.72
C ASP A 811 -15.63 8.42 24.85
N THR A 812 -15.58 9.75 24.81
CA THR A 812 -14.73 10.53 23.90
C THR A 812 -13.92 11.58 24.66
N PHE A 813 -12.78 11.95 24.10
CA PHE A 813 -11.94 13.04 24.58
C PHE A 813 -11.69 14.03 23.43
N VAL A 814 -12.01 15.31 23.61
CA VAL A 814 -11.63 16.37 22.66
C VAL A 814 -10.12 16.58 22.74
N LEU A 815 -9.43 16.48 21.60
CA LEU A 815 -7.99 16.72 21.55
C LEU A 815 -7.69 18.21 21.76
N ASP A 816 -6.85 18.50 22.75
CA ASP A 816 -6.28 19.84 22.94
C ASP A 816 -5.26 20.11 21.85
N LEU A 817 -5.60 21.06 20.98
CA LEU A 817 -4.80 21.49 19.83
C LEU A 817 -4.37 22.95 19.98
N SER A 818 -4.08 23.39 21.21
CA SER A 818 -3.62 24.75 21.55
C SER A 818 -2.41 25.24 20.74
N ILE A 819 -1.51 24.35 20.30
CA ILE A 819 -0.39 24.67 19.40
C ILE A 819 -0.85 25.18 18.02
N ALA A 820 -2.08 24.88 17.58
CA ALA A 820 -2.58 25.21 16.25
C ALA A 820 -2.94 26.70 16.03
N ASN A 821 -2.99 27.52 17.10
CA ASN A 821 -3.41 28.93 17.07
C ASN A 821 -4.68 29.18 16.22
N ARG A 822 -5.64 28.25 16.30
CA ARG A 822 -6.80 28.16 15.40
C ARG A 822 -7.90 29.13 15.81
N THR A 823 -8.48 29.82 14.84
CA THR A 823 -9.67 30.67 15.02
C THR A 823 -10.96 29.83 14.99
N HIS A 824 -12.05 30.30 15.62
CA HIS A 824 -13.35 29.60 15.57
C HIS A 824 -13.95 29.51 14.14
N SER A 825 -13.47 30.32 13.20
CA SER A 825 -13.79 30.24 11.77
C SER A 825 -13.16 29.02 11.07
N GLU A 826 -12.01 28.54 11.56
CA GLU A 826 -11.25 27.44 10.95
C GLU A 826 -11.76 26.10 11.50
N ARG A 827 -12.64 25.46 10.71
CA ARG A 827 -13.18 24.12 10.98
C ARG A 827 -12.26 23.03 10.44
N TRP A 828 -12.20 21.91 11.16
CA TRP A 828 -11.62 20.66 10.67
C TRP A 828 -12.51 20.06 9.58
N HIS A 829 -11.92 19.64 8.47
CA HIS A 829 -12.65 19.01 7.35
C HIS A 829 -12.14 17.61 6.99
N MET A 830 -10.88 17.29 7.27
CA MET A 830 -10.28 15.98 7.01
C MET A 830 -9.31 15.57 8.12
N VAL A 831 -9.21 14.27 8.41
CA VAL A 831 -8.15 13.69 9.22
C VAL A 831 -7.73 12.34 8.63
N ARG A 832 -6.42 12.07 8.60
CA ARG A 832 -5.86 10.76 8.19
C ARG A 832 -4.84 10.31 9.25
N MET A 833 -4.94 9.05 9.68
CA MET A 833 -3.90 8.36 10.44
C MET A 833 -3.04 7.51 9.52
N MET A 834 -1.82 7.23 9.97
CA MET A 834 -0.90 6.33 9.30
C MET A 834 -1.41 4.88 9.38
N ASP A 835 -1.51 4.23 8.22
CA ASP A 835 -2.04 2.86 8.08
C ASP A 835 -0.99 1.78 8.42
N GLU A 836 0.30 2.05 8.12
CA GLU A 836 1.45 1.16 8.39
C GLU A 836 2.48 1.88 9.28
N ILE A 837 2.76 1.36 10.49
CA ILE A 837 3.76 1.94 11.40
C ILE A 837 5.16 1.35 11.09
N PRO A 838 6.14 2.14 10.61
CA PRO A 838 7.42 1.61 10.10
C PRO A 838 8.27 0.87 11.14
N SER A 839 8.22 1.30 12.40
CA SER A 839 8.95 0.70 13.53
C SER A 839 8.15 -0.36 14.29
N GLN A 840 6.86 -0.55 13.93
CA GLN A 840 5.84 -1.23 14.74
C GLN A 840 5.66 -0.69 16.18
N GLN A 841 6.34 0.41 16.55
CA GLN A 841 6.21 1.04 17.86
C GLN A 841 5.09 2.08 17.83
N LEU A 842 4.08 1.92 18.69
CA LEU A 842 2.95 2.85 18.77
C LEU A 842 3.36 4.32 19.01
N THR A 843 4.55 4.56 19.57
CA THR A 843 5.15 5.90 19.70
C THR A 843 5.30 6.63 18.37
N ASP A 844 5.49 5.91 17.25
CA ASP A 844 5.66 6.48 15.91
C ASP A 844 4.36 6.56 15.10
N ALA A 845 3.21 6.21 15.69
CA ALA A 845 1.92 6.46 15.07
C ALA A 845 1.67 7.96 14.92
N ILE A 846 1.40 8.40 13.69
CA ILE A 846 1.17 9.80 13.32
C ILE A 846 -0.22 9.96 12.71
N ALA A 847 -0.83 11.11 12.95
CA ALA A 847 -2.06 11.55 12.31
C ALA A 847 -1.87 12.97 11.76
N ILE A 848 -2.47 13.28 10.61
CA ILE A 848 -2.53 14.63 10.05
C ILE A 848 -3.99 15.04 10.00
N ALA A 849 -4.32 16.13 10.69
CA ALA A 849 -5.64 16.76 10.66
C ALA A 849 -5.57 18.06 9.87
N ALA A 850 -6.58 18.33 9.04
CA ALA A 850 -6.64 19.46 8.13
C ALA A 850 -7.85 20.36 8.36
N THR A 851 -7.62 21.65 8.13
CA THR A 851 -8.60 22.73 8.06
C THR A 851 -8.49 23.42 6.69
N SER A 852 -9.35 24.41 6.42
CA SER A 852 -9.33 25.22 5.19
C SER A 852 -8.01 25.95 4.89
N SER A 853 -7.16 26.15 5.89
CA SER A 853 -6.00 27.07 5.87
C SER A 853 -4.75 26.50 6.54
N ARG A 854 -4.85 25.34 7.20
CA ARG A 854 -3.76 24.72 8.00
C ARG A 854 -3.89 23.21 8.07
N ILE A 855 -2.74 22.55 8.19
CA ILE A 855 -2.63 21.19 8.73
C ILE A 855 -1.96 21.20 10.10
N VAL A 856 -2.29 20.20 10.92
CA VAL A 856 -1.64 19.94 12.19
C VAL A 856 -1.26 18.47 12.26
N ILE A 857 0.04 18.23 12.46
CA ILE A 857 0.65 16.91 12.58
C ILE A 857 0.60 16.51 14.06
N LEU A 858 0.01 15.36 14.32
CA LEU A 858 -0.16 14.77 15.64
C LEU A 858 0.70 13.51 15.76
N LYS A 859 1.43 13.34 16.87
CA LYS A 859 2.15 12.09 17.19
C LYS A 859 1.53 11.42 18.42
N PHE A 860 1.48 10.09 18.43
CA PHE A 860 0.86 9.34 19.52
C PHE A 860 1.78 9.24 20.75
N ASP A 861 1.33 9.79 21.86
CA ASP A 861 1.98 9.66 23.17
C ASP A 861 1.48 8.39 23.87
N THR A 862 2.31 7.36 23.92
CA THR A 862 2.02 6.08 24.59
C THR A 862 1.90 6.22 26.11
N THR A 863 2.50 7.25 26.73
CA THR A 863 2.43 7.47 28.18
C THR A 863 1.08 8.04 28.62
N LEU A 864 0.44 8.83 27.74
CA LEU A 864 -0.91 9.39 27.96
C LEU A 864 -2.01 8.61 27.22
N GLY A 865 -1.65 7.74 26.29
CA GLY A 865 -2.57 7.02 25.40
C GLY A 865 -3.32 7.93 24.43
N ARG A 866 -2.70 9.05 24.00
CA ARG A 866 -3.37 10.12 23.24
C ARG A 866 -2.45 10.72 22.18
N PHE A 867 -3.05 11.15 21.07
CA PHE A 867 -2.38 12.01 20.10
C PHE A 867 -2.11 13.40 20.70
N LYS A 868 -0.92 13.95 20.45
CA LYS A 868 -0.50 15.32 20.78
C LYS A 868 -0.12 16.07 19.50
N PRO A 869 -0.46 17.36 19.37
CA PRO A 869 0.09 18.19 18.30
C PRO A 869 1.62 18.32 18.46
N VAL A 870 2.35 18.16 17.35
CA VAL A 870 3.80 18.34 17.30
C VAL A 870 4.17 19.56 16.45
N ARG A 871 3.48 19.75 15.31
CA ARG A 871 3.72 20.88 14.41
C ARG A 871 2.45 21.28 13.67
N GLY A 872 2.25 22.57 13.46
CA GLY A 872 1.28 23.11 12.52
C GLY A 872 2.00 23.68 11.29
N LEU A 873 1.34 23.67 10.14
CA LEU A 873 1.80 24.27 8.88
C LEU A 873 0.60 24.96 8.20
N ASP A 874 0.79 26.19 7.73
CA ASP A 874 -0.22 26.93 6.95
C ASP A 874 -0.28 26.41 5.50
N THR A 875 -1.47 26.39 4.89
CA THR A 875 -1.72 25.96 3.50
C THR A 875 -2.51 27.02 2.74
N VAL A 876 -2.20 27.21 1.44
CA VAL A 876 -2.84 28.27 0.63
C VAL A 876 -4.24 27.88 0.15
N ARG A 877 -4.50 26.58 0.01
CA ARG A 877 -5.83 26.00 -0.22
C ARG A 877 -6.19 24.99 0.88
N PRO A 878 -7.47 24.62 1.02
CA PRO A 878 -7.87 23.46 1.81
C PRO A 878 -7.20 22.19 1.27
N VAL A 879 -6.66 21.36 2.16
CA VAL A 879 -6.00 20.11 1.77
C VAL A 879 -7.03 19.09 1.27
N SER A 880 -6.80 18.53 0.09
CA SER A 880 -7.67 17.57 -0.60
C SER A 880 -7.33 16.11 -0.30
N SER A 881 -6.05 15.75 -0.10
CA SER A 881 -5.65 14.39 0.25
C SER A 881 -4.39 14.35 1.14
N VAL A 882 -4.20 13.23 1.84
CA VAL A 882 -3.00 12.88 2.60
C VAL A 882 -2.67 11.40 2.37
N LEU A 883 -1.49 11.12 1.83
CA LEU A 883 -0.93 9.79 1.62
C LEU A 883 0.29 9.59 2.52
N PHE A 884 0.26 8.62 3.42
CA PHE A 884 1.44 8.22 4.19
C PHE A 884 2.35 7.30 3.37
N THR A 885 3.66 7.56 3.38
CA THR A 885 4.70 6.68 2.85
C THR A 885 5.40 5.93 4.00
N LYS A 886 6.56 5.31 3.76
CA LYS A 886 7.37 4.67 4.82
C LYS A 886 8.00 5.69 5.79
N HIS A 887 8.33 6.88 5.30
CA HIS A 887 9.13 7.87 6.06
C HIS A 887 8.63 9.30 5.91
N THR A 888 7.69 9.53 5.01
CA THR A 888 7.13 10.86 4.66
C THR A 888 5.61 10.78 4.56
N ALA A 889 4.94 11.92 4.40
CA ALA A 889 3.54 12.00 4.01
C ALA A 889 3.36 13.02 2.88
N ILE A 890 2.78 12.60 1.76
CA ILE A 890 2.47 13.46 0.62
C ILE A 890 1.09 14.08 0.87
N VAL A 891 1.01 15.41 0.78
CA VAL A 891 -0.16 16.21 1.12
C VAL A 891 -0.57 17.07 -0.06
N SER A 892 -1.84 16.94 -0.49
CA SER A 892 -2.39 17.66 -1.66
C SER A 892 -3.08 18.96 -1.23
N SER A 893 -2.61 20.10 -1.73
CA SER A 893 -3.14 21.45 -1.48
C SER A 893 -3.24 22.19 -2.84
N ASP A 894 -2.84 23.45 -2.90
CA ASP A 894 -2.40 24.16 -4.09
C ASP A 894 -1.23 23.46 -4.82
N LYS A 895 -0.42 22.69 -4.10
CA LYS A 895 0.66 21.83 -4.61
C LYS A 895 0.65 20.47 -3.92
N PHE A 896 1.45 19.53 -4.41
CA PHE A 896 1.84 18.35 -3.64
C PHE A 896 3.06 18.70 -2.77
N PHE A 897 2.90 18.61 -1.46
CA PHE A 897 3.97 18.81 -0.48
C PHE A 897 4.35 17.47 0.14
N GLU A 898 5.65 17.18 0.24
CA GLU A 898 6.15 16.04 1.01
C GLU A 898 6.54 16.49 2.42
N ILE A 899 6.06 15.77 3.43
CA ILE A 899 6.32 16.03 4.84
C ILE A 899 7.15 14.89 5.42
N ASP A 900 8.39 15.15 5.82
CA ASP A 900 9.22 14.17 6.51
C ASP A 900 8.67 13.89 7.93
N LEU A 901 8.41 12.62 8.23
CA LEU A 901 7.82 12.19 9.52
C LEU A 901 8.81 12.27 10.70
N THR A 902 10.09 12.61 10.45
CA THR A 902 11.14 12.71 11.47
C THR A 902 11.44 14.15 11.89
N THR A 903 11.60 15.10 10.95
CA THR A 903 11.77 16.54 11.22
C THR A 903 10.47 17.34 11.19
N PHE A 904 9.41 16.77 10.60
CA PHE A 904 8.15 17.44 10.28
C PHE A 904 8.34 18.67 9.35
N GLY A 905 9.47 18.76 8.65
CA GLY A 905 9.65 19.69 7.54
C GLY A 905 8.69 19.36 6.40
N ALA A 906 8.36 20.36 5.58
CA ALA A 906 7.50 20.19 4.42
C ALA A 906 8.16 20.90 3.22
N GLU A 907 8.32 20.18 2.12
CA GLU A 907 8.97 20.63 0.89
C GLU A 907 8.07 20.32 -0.32
N GLU A 908 8.33 20.92 -1.48
CA GLU A 908 7.52 20.66 -2.70
C GLU A 908 7.93 19.31 -3.29
N PHE A 909 6.98 18.38 -3.42
CA PHE A 909 7.30 16.97 -3.76
C PHE A 909 7.76 16.79 -5.21
N LEU A 910 7.25 17.59 -6.15
CA LEU A 910 7.56 17.46 -7.57
C LEU A 910 8.88 18.17 -7.90
N ASP A 911 9.81 17.46 -8.57
CA ASP A 911 11.04 18.12 -9.00
C ASP A 911 10.76 19.10 -10.15
N MET A 912 10.94 20.38 -9.84
CA MET A 912 10.81 21.49 -10.78
C MET A 912 12.01 21.62 -11.74
N SER A 913 13.00 20.72 -11.67
CA SER A 913 14.02 20.51 -12.70
C SER A 913 13.47 19.75 -13.92
N ASP A 914 12.52 18.82 -13.73
CA ASP A 914 11.99 17.96 -14.80
C ASP A 914 11.25 18.81 -15.87
N ALA A 915 11.69 18.65 -17.12
CA ALA A 915 11.11 19.33 -18.27
C ALA A 915 9.74 18.75 -18.69
N SER A 916 9.48 17.48 -18.38
CA SER A 916 8.25 16.75 -18.71
C SER A 916 7.06 17.08 -17.78
N LEU A 917 7.34 17.78 -16.68
CA LEU A 917 6.34 18.21 -15.70
C LEU A 917 5.93 19.68 -15.85
N ARG A 918 6.48 20.40 -16.84
CA ARG A 918 6.22 21.84 -17.05
C ARG A 918 4.74 22.16 -17.27
N ASP A 919 4.05 21.36 -18.09
CA ASP A 919 2.65 21.59 -18.46
C ASP A 919 1.67 21.30 -17.30
N ILE A 920 2.13 20.54 -16.29
CA ILE A 920 1.35 20.19 -15.11
C ILE A 920 1.41 21.28 -14.02
N ARG A 921 2.33 22.25 -14.11
CA ARG A 921 2.50 23.33 -13.11
C ARG A 921 1.29 24.26 -12.95
N SER A 922 0.38 24.28 -13.92
CA SER A 922 -0.89 25.01 -13.89
C SER A 922 -2.10 24.15 -13.52
N CYS A 923 -1.94 22.83 -13.39
CA CYS A 923 -3.00 21.90 -13.02
C CYS A 923 -3.27 21.96 -11.51
N THR A 924 -4.51 21.67 -11.08
CA THR A 924 -4.90 21.70 -9.65
C THR A 924 -4.78 20.32 -9.01
N PRO A 925 -3.94 20.11 -7.97
CA PRO A 925 -3.84 18.84 -7.25
C PRO A 925 -5.16 18.40 -6.60
N MET A 926 -5.46 17.11 -6.65
CA MET A 926 -6.63 16.51 -6.00
C MET A 926 -6.28 15.31 -5.10
N ALA A 927 -5.47 14.36 -5.57
CA ALA A 927 -5.10 13.19 -4.76
C ALA A 927 -3.72 12.62 -5.10
N ALA A 928 -3.10 11.95 -4.13
CA ALA A 928 -1.91 11.12 -4.35
C ALA A 928 -2.18 9.67 -3.93
N PHE A 929 -1.75 8.71 -4.76
CA PHE A 929 -1.89 7.28 -4.49
C PHE A 929 -0.59 6.53 -4.75
N LYS A 930 -0.27 5.56 -3.90
CA LYS A 930 0.89 4.68 -4.07
C LYS A 930 0.52 3.50 -4.97
N VAL A 931 1.19 3.38 -6.12
CA VAL A 931 0.89 2.36 -7.14
C VAL A 931 1.71 1.09 -6.91
N ASN A 932 2.99 1.23 -6.57
CA ASN A 932 3.87 0.13 -6.20
C ASN A 932 4.85 0.56 -5.08
N SER A 933 6.04 -0.06 -4.98
CA SER A 933 7.05 0.25 -3.97
C SER A 933 7.84 1.55 -4.20
N GLN A 934 7.89 2.04 -5.44
CA GLN A 934 8.75 3.14 -5.92
C GLN A 934 7.99 4.19 -6.74
N GLU A 935 6.70 3.97 -7.02
CA GLU A 935 5.89 4.80 -7.92
C GLU A 935 4.58 5.26 -7.29
N PHE A 936 4.25 6.52 -7.56
CA PHE A 936 3.04 7.21 -7.11
C PHE A 936 2.25 7.76 -8.31
N LEU A 937 0.92 7.61 -8.26
CA LEU A 937 -0.02 8.27 -9.15
C LEU A 937 -0.46 9.59 -8.48
N LEU A 938 -0.16 10.71 -9.13
CA LEU A 938 -0.66 12.02 -8.73
C LEU A 938 -1.82 12.42 -9.63
N CYS A 939 -3.00 12.54 -9.02
CA CYS A 939 -4.23 12.96 -9.64
C CYS A 939 -4.40 14.47 -9.48
N PHE A 940 -4.35 15.19 -10.60
CA PHE A 940 -4.82 16.57 -10.72
C PHE A 940 -6.26 16.57 -11.25
N LYS A 941 -6.92 17.73 -11.17
CA LYS A 941 -8.27 17.98 -11.70
C LYS A 941 -8.35 17.81 -13.22
N GLU A 942 -7.24 18.07 -13.90
CA GLU A 942 -7.12 18.05 -15.36
C GLU A 942 -6.50 16.74 -15.90
N VAL A 943 -5.59 16.11 -15.14
CA VAL A 943 -4.75 14.99 -15.61
C VAL A 943 -4.22 14.11 -14.47
N GLY A 944 -3.94 12.84 -14.75
CA GLY A 944 -3.18 11.94 -13.87
C GLY A 944 -1.77 11.67 -14.39
N ILE A 945 -0.77 11.72 -13.53
CA ILE A 945 0.64 11.42 -13.87
C ILE A 945 1.25 10.40 -12.92
N PHE A 946 2.22 9.63 -13.40
CA PHE A 946 3.02 8.74 -12.56
C PHE A 946 4.39 9.35 -12.29
N VAL A 947 4.82 9.33 -11.03
CA VAL A 947 6.12 9.83 -10.57
C VAL A 947 6.82 8.81 -9.67
N ASP A 948 8.14 8.93 -9.56
CA ASP A 948 8.96 8.12 -8.67
C ASP A 948 8.97 8.62 -7.21
N GLU A 949 9.77 7.98 -6.35
CA GLU A 949 9.98 8.39 -4.95
C GLU A 949 10.76 9.70 -4.77
N PHE A 950 11.20 10.34 -5.86
CA PHE A 950 11.86 11.65 -5.88
C PHE A 950 11.04 12.73 -6.61
N GLY A 951 9.80 12.43 -6.99
CA GLY A 951 8.90 13.36 -7.67
C GLY A 951 9.20 13.62 -9.15
N ASN A 952 10.06 12.81 -9.78
CA ASN A 952 10.33 12.84 -11.22
C ASN A 952 9.34 11.96 -11.97
N ARG A 953 9.06 12.24 -13.26
CA ARG A 953 8.15 11.40 -14.06
C ARG A 953 8.66 9.97 -14.22
N SER A 954 7.84 8.97 -13.85
CA SER A 954 8.15 7.54 -14.03
C SER A 954 7.60 6.94 -15.34
N ARG A 955 6.45 7.42 -15.83
CA ARG A 955 5.82 6.96 -17.09
C ARG A 955 5.62 8.11 -18.09
N PRO A 956 5.84 7.87 -19.41
CA PRO A 956 5.71 8.90 -20.42
C PRO A 956 4.25 9.36 -20.59
N ASP A 957 3.31 8.43 -20.54
CA ASP A 957 1.89 8.70 -20.76
C ASP A 957 1.22 9.39 -19.56
N ASN A 958 0.30 10.29 -19.88
CA ASN A 958 -0.60 10.96 -18.94
C ASN A 958 -1.96 10.27 -18.99
N ILE A 959 -2.57 9.98 -17.82
CA ILE A 959 -3.96 9.54 -17.78
C ILE A 959 -4.87 10.76 -17.97
N ASN A 960 -5.57 10.82 -19.09
CA ASN A 960 -6.58 11.84 -19.34
C ASN A 960 -7.94 11.39 -18.80
N TRP A 961 -8.56 12.24 -17.98
CA TRP A 961 -9.94 12.07 -17.51
C TRP A 961 -10.92 12.39 -18.64
N MET A 962 -12.06 11.70 -18.70
CA MET A 962 -13.09 11.98 -19.72
C MET A 962 -13.95 13.21 -19.38
N GLN A 963 -14.01 13.53 -18.10
CA GLN A 963 -14.82 14.56 -17.48
C GLN A 963 -14.08 15.05 -16.23
N GLU A 964 -14.40 16.24 -15.73
CA GLU A 964 -13.82 16.76 -14.50
C GLU A 964 -14.15 15.84 -13.30
N PRO A 965 -13.16 15.34 -12.55
CA PRO A 965 -13.38 14.51 -11.38
C PRO A 965 -13.66 15.36 -10.14
N THR A 966 -14.50 14.85 -9.24
CA THR A 966 -14.91 15.48 -7.97
C THR A 966 -14.22 14.85 -6.77
N ASP A 967 -14.00 13.53 -6.79
CA ASP A 967 -13.29 12.74 -5.78
C ASP A 967 -12.59 11.54 -6.43
N PHE A 968 -11.54 11.02 -5.79
CA PHE A 968 -10.75 9.88 -6.23
C PHE A 968 -10.55 8.88 -5.08
N LYS A 969 -10.58 7.57 -5.39
CA LYS A 969 -10.09 6.51 -4.48
C LYS A 969 -9.31 5.48 -5.29
N TYR A 970 -8.19 4.98 -4.75
CA TYR A 970 -7.40 3.90 -5.35
C TYR A 970 -7.13 2.79 -4.35
N ARG A 971 -7.40 1.53 -4.75
CA ARG A 971 -6.96 0.33 -4.04
C ARG A 971 -6.85 -0.84 -5.01
N ASP A 972 -5.80 -1.65 -4.84
CA ASP A 972 -5.53 -2.87 -5.61
C ASP A 972 -5.81 -2.77 -7.12
N SER A 973 -5.12 -1.83 -7.77
CA SER A 973 -5.21 -1.56 -9.22
C SER A 973 -6.57 -1.05 -9.74
N CYS A 974 -7.58 -0.88 -8.90
CA CYS A 974 -8.81 -0.17 -9.25
C CYS A 974 -8.70 1.30 -8.84
N LEU A 975 -8.70 2.20 -9.82
CA LEU A 975 -8.87 3.64 -9.63
C LEU A 975 -10.34 4.00 -9.85
N PHE A 976 -10.97 4.57 -8.83
CA PHE A 976 -12.34 5.09 -8.88
C PHE A 976 -12.30 6.61 -8.94
N LEU A 977 -13.06 7.18 -9.86
CA LEU A 977 -13.23 8.62 -10.04
C LEU A 977 -14.74 8.92 -9.98
N ALA A 978 -15.16 9.84 -9.11
CA ALA A 978 -16.52 10.37 -9.17
C ALA A 978 -16.57 11.58 -10.11
N HIS A 979 -17.59 11.64 -10.96
CA HIS A 979 -17.97 12.81 -11.74
C HIS A 979 -19.32 13.36 -11.21
N SER A 980 -20.02 14.21 -11.95
CA SER A 980 -21.34 14.72 -11.56
C SER A 980 -22.46 13.68 -11.67
N ASP A 981 -22.31 12.74 -12.59
CA ASP A 981 -23.39 11.89 -13.14
C ASP A 981 -22.96 10.44 -13.40
N CYS A 982 -21.70 10.10 -13.14
CA CYS A 982 -21.21 8.73 -13.13
C CYS A 982 -20.00 8.54 -12.20
N VAL A 983 -19.72 7.28 -11.86
CA VAL A 983 -18.41 6.84 -11.35
C VAL A 983 -17.66 6.17 -12.51
N GLN A 984 -16.49 6.70 -12.85
CA GLN A 984 -15.56 6.04 -13.77
C GLN A 984 -14.66 5.10 -12.95
N VAL A 985 -14.54 3.84 -13.39
CA VAL A 985 -13.58 2.86 -12.86
C VAL A 985 -12.51 2.61 -13.92
N MET A 986 -11.23 2.68 -13.53
CA MET A 986 -10.09 2.38 -14.39
C MET A 986 -9.22 1.29 -13.78
N TYR A 987 -8.72 0.38 -14.62
CA TYR A 987 -7.60 -0.47 -14.24
C TYR A 987 -6.28 0.32 -14.36
N VAL A 988 -5.42 0.22 -13.34
CA VAL A 988 -4.06 0.79 -13.33
C VAL A 988 -3.07 -0.31 -12.98
N SER A 989 -2.25 -0.72 -13.95
CA SER A 989 -1.22 -1.74 -13.73
C SER A 989 -0.17 -1.29 -12.70
N LYS A 990 0.19 -2.19 -11.77
CA LYS A 990 1.22 -1.97 -10.74
C LYS A 990 2.65 -1.96 -11.30
N SER A 991 2.85 -2.52 -12.49
CA SER A 991 4.12 -2.55 -13.22
C SER A 991 3.98 -1.93 -14.60
N TYR A 992 5.04 -1.30 -15.10
CA TYR A 992 5.08 -0.68 -16.42
C TYR A 992 6.28 -1.23 -17.21
N THR A 993 6.04 -1.62 -18.46
CA THR A 993 7.06 -2.08 -19.41
C THR A 993 6.69 -1.64 -20.82
N LYS A 994 7.68 -1.57 -21.73
CA LYS A 994 7.47 -1.23 -23.16
C LYS A 994 6.75 -2.31 -23.98
N GLU A 995 6.35 -3.39 -23.32
CA GLU A 995 5.47 -4.42 -23.86
C GLU A 995 4.04 -4.30 -23.32
N LEU A 996 3.86 -3.73 -22.12
CA LEU A 996 2.57 -3.31 -21.61
C LEU A 996 2.04 -2.11 -22.39
N GLU A 997 2.86 -1.08 -22.70
CA GLU A 997 2.43 0.09 -23.50
C GLU A 997 1.67 -0.32 -24.77
N ARG A 998 2.22 -1.29 -25.52
CA ARG A 998 1.63 -1.80 -26.78
C ARG A 998 0.35 -2.63 -26.60
N LYS A 999 -0.04 -2.97 -25.36
CA LYS A 999 -1.30 -3.65 -25.02
C LYS A 999 -2.28 -2.73 -24.31
N GLU A 1000 -1.83 -1.95 -23.32
CA GLU A 1000 -2.68 -1.00 -22.59
C GLU A 1000 -3.19 0.13 -23.51
N ALA A 1001 -2.41 0.57 -24.50
CA ALA A 1001 -2.89 1.51 -25.54
C ALA A 1001 -3.95 0.92 -26.49
N ALA A 1002 -4.10 -0.42 -26.53
CA ALA A 1002 -5.18 -1.10 -27.26
C ALA A 1002 -6.37 -1.49 -26.34
N GLU A 1003 -6.14 -1.54 -25.02
CA GLU A 1003 -7.11 -1.91 -23.99
C GLU A 1003 -7.15 -0.84 -22.88
N GLU A 1004 -7.69 0.35 -23.17
CA GLU A 1004 -8.10 1.28 -22.11
C GLU A 1004 -9.29 0.70 -21.33
N ARG A 1005 -9.00 -0.13 -20.31
CA ARG A 1005 -9.98 -0.77 -19.44
C ARG A 1005 -10.63 0.26 -18.51
N ARG A 1006 -11.60 0.99 -19.06
CA ARG A 1006 -12.47 1.98 -18.40
C ARG A 1006 -13.90 1.43 -18.35
N ALA A 1007 -14.55 1.50 -17.18
CA ALA A 1007 -15.97 1.25 -17.00
C ALA A 1007 -16.66 2.50 -16.46
N PHE A 1008 -17.94 2.70 -16.80
CA PHE A 1008 -18.74 3.84 -16.38
C PHE A 1008 -20.05 3.37 -15.73
N ILE A 1009 -20.31 3.85 -14.52
CA ILE A 1009 -21.45 3.45 -13.69
C ILE A 1009 -22.27 4.71 -13.43
N ASN A 1010 -23.40 4.85 -14.12
CA ASN A 1010 -24.21 6.06 -14.08
C ASN A 1010 -24.89 6.21 -12.71
N LEU A 1011 -24.58 7.28 -11.99
CA LEU A 1011 -25.04 7.55 -10.62
C LEU A 1011 -25.18 9.07 -10.47
N ASN A 1012 -26.28 9.55 -9.89
CA ASN A 1012 -26.53 10.99 -9.72
C ASN A 1012 -25.78 11.56 -8.50
N ALA A 1013 -24.96 12.59 -8.71
CA ALA A 1013 -24.12 13.23 -7.68
C ALA A 1013 -23.35 12.23 -6.79
N PRO A 1014 -22.53 11.33 -7.36
CA PRO A 1014 -21.80 10.31 -6.62
C PRO A 1014 -20.66 10.93 -5.80
N ARG A 1015 -20.50 10.45 -4.57
CA ARG A 1015 -19.37 10.77 -3.68
C ARG A 1015 -18.77 9.47 -3.15
N LEU A 1016 -17.46 9.32 -3.31
CA LEU A 1016 -16.74 8.12 -2.88
C LEU A 1016 -16.45 8.23 -1.37
N LEU A 1017 -17.03 7.34 -0.57
CA LEU A 1017 -16.92 7.42 0.89
C LEU A 1017 -15.65 6.71 1.35
N ALA A 1018 -15.77 5.41 1.59
CA ALA A 1018 -14.71 4.55 2.11
C ALA A 1018 -14.61 3.25 1.34
N PHE A 1019 -13.47 2.59 1.51
CA PHE A 1019 -13.19 1.26 0.98
C PHE A 1019 -13.68 0.18 1.96
N GLN A 1020 -14.23 -0.92 1.46
CA GLN A 1020 -14.68 -2.04 2.31
C GLN A 1020 -13.46 -2.79 2.87
N ASP A 1021 -13.32 -2.97 4.18
CA ASP A 1021 -12.12 -3.57 4.81
C ASP A 1021 -11.96 -5.06 4.40
N PHE A 1022 -13.08 -5.76 4.23
CA PHE A 1022 -13.13 -7.20 3.92
C PHE A 1022 -13.01 -7.51 2.41
N ALA A 1023 -13.56 -6.65 1.53
CA ALA A 1023 -13.56 -6.85 0.09
C ALA A 1023 -12.72 -5.76 -0.61
N ARG A 1024 -11.47 -6.11 -0.96
CA ARG A 1024 -10.45 -5.12 -1.36
C ARG A 1024 -10.76 -4.31 -2.63
N THR A 1025 -11.62 -4.81 -3.52
CA THR A 1025 -12.05 -4.09 -4.72
C THR A 1025 -13.37 -3.34 -4.58
N CYS A 1026 -14.02 -3.43 -3.43
CA CYS A 1026 -15.30 -2.74 -3.17
C CYS A 1026 -15.10 -1.36 -2.52
N VAL A 1027 -15.78 -0.35 -3.06
CA VAL A 1027 -15.89 1.00 -2.48
C VAL A 1027 -17.36 1.34 -2.21
N TYR A 1028 -17.63 2.02 -1.09
CA TYR A 1028 -18.93 2.60 -0.78
C TYR A 1028 -19.08 3.97 -1.45
N VAL A 1029 -20.19 4.17 -2.17
CA VAL A 1029 -20.55 5.42 -2.84
C VAL A 1029 -21.91 5.87 -2.35
N SER A 1030 -22.03 7.14 -1.95
CA SER A 1030 -23.33 7.79 -1.80
C SER A 1030 -23.72 8.48 -3.09
N CYS A 1031 -24.97 8.34 -3.53
CA CYS A 1031 -25.57 9.10 -4.64
C CYS A 1031 -26.93 9.67 -4.24
N GLU A 1032 -27.38 10.74 -4.89
CA GLU A 1032 -28.65 11.42 -4.59
C GLU A 1032 -29.83 10.83 -5.37
N TYR A 1033 -30.91 10.47 -4.68
CA TYR A 1033 -32.08 9.86 -5.31
C TYR A 1033 -32.99 10.90 -6.00
N ARG A 1034 -32.95 10.90 -7.35
CA ARG A 1034 -33.90 11.59 -8.25
C ARG A 1034 -34.26 13.02 -7.84
N GLY A 1035 -33.28 13.83 -7.46
CA GLY A 1035 -33.47 15.26 -7.14
C GLY A 1035 -34.14 15.53 -5.78
N SER A 1036 -34.19 14.53 -4.90
CA SER A 1036 -34.55 14.70 -3.48
C SER A 1036 -33.29 14.70 -2.62
N ASN A 1037 -33.32 15.34 -1.44
CA ASN A 1037 -32.24 15.29 -0.44
C ASN A 1037 -32.17 13.91 0.28
N GLU A 1038 -32.35 12.82 -0.45
CA GLU A 1038 -32.30 11.45 0.05
C GLU A 1038 -31.13 10.74 -0.64
N GLN A 1039 -30.21 10.19 0.16
CA GLN A 1039 -29.04 9.47 -0.33
C GLN A 1039 -29.29 7.96 -0.41
N GLU A 1040 -28.67 7.32 -1.38
CA GLU A 1040 -28.56 5.86 -1.47
C GLU A 1040 -27.09 5.46 -1.33
N ILE A 1041 -26.81 4.41 -0.55
CA ILE A 1041 -25.45 3.88 -0.37
C ILE A 1041 -25.31 2.62 -1.22
N ILE A 1042 -24.35 2.62 -2.14
CA ILE A 1042 -24.10 1.55 -3.10
C ILE A 1042 -22.66 1.05 -2.93
N LYS A 1043 -22.47 -0.27 -2.92
CA LYS A 1043 -21.16 -0.93 -3.04
C LYS A 1043 -20.81 -1.09 -4.52
N LEU A 1044 -19.69 -0.53 -4.95
CA LEU A 1044 -19.14 -0.73 -6.29
C LEU A 1044 -17.88 -1.60 -6.22
N ASP A 1045 -17.96 -2.82 -6.75
CA ASP A 1045 -16.82 -3.71 -6.96
C ASP A 1045 -16.13 -3.36 -8.28
N GLY A 1046 -14.92 -2.82 -8.18
CA GLY A 1046 -14.17 -2.34 -9.35
C GLY A 1046 -13.90 -3.42 -10.38
N TYR A 1047 -13.69 -4.67 -9.96
CA TYR A 1047 -13.43 -5.76 -10.91
C TYR A 1047 -14.70 -6.19 -11.66
N LYS A 1048 -15.87 -6.25 -11.00
CA LYS A 1048 -17.13 -6.59 -11.68
C LYS A 1048 -17.50 -5.54 -12.73
N ALA A 1049 -17.31 -4.26 -12.43
CA ALA A 1049 -17.53 -3.15 -13.37
C ALA A 1049 -16.59 -3.23 -14.59
N LEU A 1050 -15.32 -3.55 -14.37
CA LEU A 1050 -14.35 -3.73 -15.46
C LEU A 1050 -14.65 -4.98 -16.31
N GLN A 1051 -15.12 -6.07 -15.68
CA GLN A 1051 -15.54 -7.29 -16.38
C GLN A 1051 -16.78 -7.07 -17.25
N SER A 1052 -17.83 -6.39 -16.74
CA SER A 1052 -19.08 -6.15 -17.47
C SER A 1052 -18.92 -5.25 -18.71
N THR A 1053 -17.74 -4.63 -18.89
CA THR A 1053 -17.45 -3.73 -20.01
C THR A 1053 -16.57 -4.38 -21.10
N SER A 1054 -16.17 -5.66 -20.93
CA SER A 1054 -15.39 -6.42 -21.91
C SER A 1054 -16.29 -7.26 -22.84
N PRO A 1055 -16.33 -7.01 -24.17
CA PRO A 1055 -17.14 -7.82 -25.09
C PRO A 1055 -16.66 -9.27 -25.25
N ASN A 1056 -15.39 -9.54 -24.95
CA ASN A 1056 -14.83 -10.89 -24.93
C ASN A 1056 -14.63 -11.32 -23.47
N GLY A 1057 -15.12 -12.50 -23.10
CA GLY A 1057 -15.07 -13.01 -21.72
C GLY A 1057 -13.65 -13.35 -21.27
N ILE A 1058 -13.27 -12.90 -20.06
CA ILE A 1058 -11.94 -13.12 -19.46
C ILE A 1058 -12.09 -13.76 -18.07
N SER A 1059 -12.40 -15.05 -18.01
CA SER A 1059 -12.30 -15.83 -16.77
C SER A 1059 -10.83 -16.14 -16.42
N ASN A 1060 -10.03 -16.55 -17.41
CA ASN A 1060 -8.78 -17.28 -17.17
C ASN A 1060 -7.54 -16.40 -16.90
N SER A 1061 -7.68 -15.08 -16.73
CA SER A 1061 -6.55 -14.17 -16.46
C SER A 1061 -6.59 -13.53 -15.07
N MET A 1062 -7.72 -13.59 -14.36
CA MET A 1062 -7.93 -12.86 -13.11
C MET A 1062 -7.76 -13.73 -11.85
N GLU A 1063 -8.04 -15.03 -11.93
CA GLU A 1063 -7.90 -15.94 -10.78
C GLU A 1063 -6.44 -16.07 -10.33
N THR A 1064 -5.50 -16.08 -11.28
CA THR A 1064 -4.05 -16.08 -11.06
C THR A 1064 -3.51 -14.82 -10.37
N LEU A 1065 -4.23 -13.69 -10.45
CA LEU A 1065 -3.86 -12.43 -9.76
C LEU A 1065 -4.65 -12.24 -8.45
N SER A 1066 -5.91 -12.68 -8.41
CA SER A 1066 -6.71 -12.70 -7.17
C SER A 1066 -6.09 -13.60 -6.10
N SER A 1067 -5.44 -14.70 -6.53
CA SER A 1067 -4.66 -15.62 -5.68
C SER A 1067 -3.44 -14.98 -5.00
N LEU A 1068 -3.01 -13.78 -5.42
CA LEU A 1068 -1.93 -13.01 -4.79
C LEU A 1068 -2.46 -11.94 -3.80
N ALA A 1069 -3.75 -11.58 -3.88
CA ALA A 1069 -4.36 -10.58 -2.99
C ALA A 1069 -4.74 -11.14 -1.60
N SER A 1070 -4.73 -12.46 -1.43
CA SER A 1070 -5.19 -13.19 -0.24
C SER A 1070 -4.11 -13.47 0.83
N TYR A 1071 -2.90 -12.90 0.70
CA TYR A 1071 -1.83 -13.06 1.68
C TYR A 1071 -1.60 -11.79 2.51
N PRO A 1072 -1.49 -11.88 3.85
CA PRO A 1072 -1.11 -10.74 4.69
C PRO A 1072 0.37 -10.39 4.48
N THR A 1073 0.68 -9.09 4.40
CA THR A 1073 2.00 -8.57 4.01
C THR A 1073 3.08 -8.72 5.09
N THR A 1074 3.55 -9.94 5.36
CA THR A 1074 4.78 -10.16 6.14
C THR A 1074 6.01 -10.02 5.25
N VAL A 1075 6.71 -8.89 5.40
CA VAL A 1075 7.88 -8.55 4.56
C VAL A 1075 9.11 -9.38 4.92
N THR A 1076 9.68 -10.06 3.92
CA THR A 1076 11.09 -10.45 3.89
C THR A 1076 11.77 -9.80 2.69
N GLN A 1077 13.01 -9.35 2.87
CA GLN A 1077 13.71 -8.49 1.89
C GLN A 1077 14.29 -9.28 0.72
N SER A 1078 14.13 -8.74 -0.48
CA SER A 1078 15.01 -8.98 -1.64
C SER A 1078 15.32 -7.63 -2.27
N ASN A 1079 16.61 -7.28 -2.34
CA ASN A 1079 17.07 -6.08 -3.06
C ASN A 1079 16.95 -6.31 -4.56
N GLU A 1080 16.66 -5.26 -5.32
CA GLU A 1080 17.33 -5.09 -6.62
C GLU A 1080 17.44 -3.61 -6.99
N THR A 1081 18.55 -3.25 -7.62
CA THR A 1081 18.92 -1.90 -8.04
C THR A 1081 19.11 -1.90 -9.55
N LEU A 1082 18.46 -0.98 -10.27
CA LEU A 1082 18.69 -0.55 -11.66
C LEU A 1082 17.59 0.51 -11.96
N ASP A 1083 17.80 1.60 -12.69
CA ASP A 1083 19.05 2.19 -13.18
C ASP A 1083 18.86 3.72 -13.39
N GLY A 1084 19.93 4.49 -13.61
CA GLY A 1084 19.82 5.95 -13.72
C GLY A 1084 21.00 6.67 -14.37
N LEU A 1085 20.98 6.78 -15.71
CA LEU A 1085 21.81 7.65 -16.56
C LEU A 1085 21.18 7.67 -17.98
N GLY A 1086 20.89 8.79 -18.66
CA GLY A 1086 21.02 10.22 -18.35
C GLY A 1086 21.39 11.02 -19.61
N LYS A 1087 21.00 12.31 -19.73
CA LYS A 1087 21.51 13.38 -20.65
C LYS A 1087 20.51 14.57 -20.71
N ALA A 1088 20.89 15.83 -20.89
CA ALA A 1088 22.22 16.46 -21.00
C ALA A 1088 22.14 17.98 -20.70
N VAL A 1089 23.33 18.63 -20.69
CA VAL A 1089 23.66 20.04 -20.36
C VAL A 1089 23.89 20.28 -18.88
#